data_AF-A0A6A0GYB3-F1
#
_entry.id   AF-A0A6A0GYB3-F1
#
_cell.length_a   1.000
_cell.length_b   1.000
_cell.length_c   1.000
_cell.angle_alpha   90.00
_cell.angle_beta   90.00
_cell.angle_gamma   90.00
#
_symmetry.space_group_name_H-M   'P 1'
#
loop_
_entity.id
_entity.type
_entity.pdbx_description
1 polymer ?
#
loop_
_entity_poly.entity_id
_entity_poly.type
_entity_poly.pdbx_seq_one_letter_code
_entity_poly.pdbx_strand_id
1 'polypeptide(L)'
;MDCGYEKEYRPCMAAIEPRCGQAAEATEPEFCVEGCGCPSGTVLMDNKCILPQDCPCTYHNKTYGTGDTIPNDCNTCTCVGGVWQCTEVKCGSRCAAVGDPHYTTFDGRRYDFMGKCSYYLVRGADYSVVAENTPCAGAISEAMNFPASVVSTFPSCTKSVTVTSGSTVVKLKQGREVLVNGVETKLLPLWVSDIYIKKASNLFVVVEMPNGLDVWWDGQTRAYVDAPAAMRGQVSGLCGTFTDNQKDDFLTPEGDVEQNHVAFANKWKISERCEDMPMLDEAHPCDRHVQNKDAAVKYCAKIKSNIFAGQSLIFDDCHLHVDPEPYHSDCLYDLCSCEQDLSDCLCPILAAYSVECARKGVLLDWRGHVRQCGEWVVSGGEWVVSGGEWVVSGGEWVVSGGVHCTGGQQYQVCGDSCTHSCYDLATNPGCKRKCVEGCNCPEGFTLDASGICVPMSQCPCVYLGKEYKAGYEMMQPDAEGKRSVCECIMAQWDCHEPTQNELESEKFFELPQVGCSESDNLVYTECMPDEEATCKTMHFVESEHVSDTCKAGCRCSPGHVRDTDTGACVPQHACPCHHGGRSYAENQTIVEECNTCTCTAGEWVCGTQECPQICTAWGDSHYKTFDGRLYEFHGTCDYMLAKAKAKGPDSFQVSIQNVPCGTNGVTCAKSITLRVGGADNQEVVEFSRDKPLPTNSLSRTIIREAGVFVFAEVPDMGLTLQWDRGTRAYLTLSTRWRNMVKGLCGNYNGDDQDDFQTPSGGTAETSARIFGDSWRLQNYCPESSLIEVRYCLESSLIEVPCCPESSLIVVLGTSQDTCALHPHRKVWATEKCALLKSAVFAPCHSEVPVDAYISRCQFDTCGCDTGGDCECLCTALAAYAHECNIHGVYVRWRTEQLCPMQCDETCEHYEPCIPTCGTSTCDTLLAPTSPTCVDATCVEGCARDVCPPGHVHKSASDKSCVPAVDCDKKCLEEEGKVFMEGDVMSEDDCHR
;
A
#
# COMPACT_ATOMS: atom_id res chain seq x y z
N MET A 1 67.40 -42.26 29.09
CA MET A 1 66.86 -40.89 29.04
C MET A 1 65.54 -40.89 29.79
N ASP A 2 65.25 -39.84 30.54
CA ASP A 2 63.91 -39.59 31.06
C ASP A 2 63.15 -38.77 30.00
N CYS A 3 62.08 -39.34 29.44
CA CYS A 3 61.33 -38.75 28.32
C CYS A 3 60.14 -37.89 28.78
N GLY A 4 59.94 -37.70 30.09
CA GLY A 4 58.76 -37.06 30.65
C GLY A 4 57.53 -37.98 30.68
N TYR A 5 56.41 -37.47 31.20
CA TYR A 5 55.14 -38.21 31.22
C TYR A 5 54.62 -38.43 29.78
N GLU A 6 54.17 -39.65 29.48
CA GLU A 6 53.49 -40.08 28.22
C GLU A 6 54.39 -40.36 26.99
N LYS A 7 55.70 -40.10 27.02
CA LYS A 7 56.63 -40.46 25.94
C LYS A 7 57.58 -41.58 26.35
N GLU A 8 57.97 -42.41 25.39
CA GLU A 8 58.87 -43.55 25.60
C GLU A 8 60.21 -43.35 24.87
N TYR A 9 61.30 -43.71 25.54
CA TYR A 9 62.62 -43.76 24.90
C TYR A 9 62.71 -44.98 23.99
N ARG A 10 63.20 -44.79 22.76
CA ARG A 10 63.50 -45.88 21.83
C ARG A 10 64.87 -45.71 21.18
N PRO A 11 65.63 -46.81 21.03
CA PRO A 11 66.93 -46.78 20.37
C PRO A 11 66.83 -46.60 18.84
N CYS A 12 65.64 -46.77 18.26
CA CYS A 12 65.38 -46.71 16.82
C CYS A 12 63.93 -46.30 16.57
N MET A 13 63.69 -45.04 16.20
CA MET A 13 62.38 -44.50 15.80
C MET A 13 62.47 -43.69 14.50
N ALA A 14 61.34 -43.47 13.83
CA ALA A 14 61.28 -42.61 12.64
C ALA A 14 61.74 -41.17 12.97
N ALA A 15 62.44 -40.51 12.03
CA ALA A 15 62.95 -39.16 12.23
C ALA A 15 61.84 -38.10 12.36
N ILE A 16 60.63 -38.41 11.86
CA ILE A 16 59.43 -37.57 11.97
C ILE A 16 58.42 -38.31 12.84
N GLU A 17 58.03 -37.71 13.95
CA GLU A 17 57.02 -38.25 14.87
C GLU A 17 55.61 -38.04 14.27
N PRO A 18 54.76 -39.09 14.20
CA PRO A 18 53.40 -38.97 13.71
C PRO A 18 52.59 -37.96 14.53
N ARG A 19 51.94 -36.99 13.87
CA ARG A 19 51.12 -35.96 14.51
C ARG A 19 49.66 -36.11 14.10
N CYS A 20 48.75 -35.61 14.94
CA CYS A 20 47.33 -35.53 14.58
C CYS A 20 47.11 -34.77 13.26
N GLY A 21 46.17 -35.25 12.44
CA GLY A 21 45.79 -34.63 11.16
C GLY A 21 46.73 -34.94 9.98
N GLN A 22 47.82 -35.69 10.18
CA GLN A 22 48.64 -36.21 9.09
C GLN A 22 48.19 -37.63 8.76
N ALA A 23 47.83 -37.88 7.49
CA ALA A 23 47.61 -39.24 7.01
C ALA A 23 48.89 -40.05 7.27
N ALA A 24 48.76 -41.19 7.96
CA ALA A 24 49.89 -42.08 8.22
C ALA A 24 50.38 -42.65 6.89
N GLU A 25 51.30 -41.97 6.21
CA GLU A 25 52.10 -42.59 5.16
C GLU A 25 52.98 -43.64 5.85
N ALA A 26 52.52 -44.88 5.81
CA ALA A 26 53.28 -46.05 6.22
C ALA A 26 54.42 -46.28 5.22
N THR A 27 55.47 -45.48 5.30
CA THR A 27 56.76 -45.80 4.71
C THR A 27 57.70 -46.23 5.83
N GLU A 28 58.23 -47.45 5.77
CA GLU A 28 59.28 -47.86 6.70
C GLU A 28 60.50 -46.94 6.48
N PRO A 29 60.97 -46.23 7.52
CA PRO A 29 62.08 -45.32 7.35
C PRO A 29 63.37 -46.11 7.13
N GLU A 30 64.08 -45.82 6.03
CA GLU A 30 65.37 -46.42 5.67
C GLU A 30 66.47 -46.17 6.73
N PHE A 31 66.26 -45.17 7.60
CA PHE A 31 67.14 -44.79 8.70
C PHE A 31 66.32 -44.42 9.94
N CYS A 32 66.69 -44.95 11.10
CA CYS A 32 66.07 -44.59 12.38
C CYS A 32 67.02 -43.78 13.27
N VAL A 33 66.44 -42.95 14.12
CA VAL A 33 67.15 -42.11 15.09
C VAL A 33 66.85 -42.59 16.52
N GLU A 34 67.82 -42.44 17.41
CA GLU A 34 67.64 -42.68 18.85
C GLU A 34 66.96 -41.46 19.50
N GLY A 35 65.91 -41.65 20.29
CA GLY A 35 65.17 -40.53 20.88
C GLY A 35 63.96 -40.90 21.73
N CYS A 36 63.20 -39.88 22.15
CA CYS A 36 61.93 -40.01 22.88
C CYS A 36 60.75 -39.74 21.93
N GLY A 37 59.74 -40.60 21.93
CA GLY A 37 58.53 -40.41 21.11
C GLY A 37 57.31 -41.14 21.66
N CYS A 38 56.16 -40.92 21.03
CA CYS A 38 54.90 -41.50 21.47
C CYS A 38 54.86 -43.05 21.42
N PRO A 39 54.21 -43.72 22.39
CA PRO A 39 53.90 -45.15 22.38
C PRO A 39 53.38 -45.65 21.02
N SER A 40 53.72 -46.89 20.64
CA SER A 40 53.25 -47.46 19.37
C SER A 40 51.72 -47.44 19.31
N GLY A 41 51.14 -46.89 18.24
CA GLY A 41 49.69 -46.72 18.10
C GLY A 41 49.13 -45.39 18.64
N THR A 42 49.97 -44.48 19.13
CA THR A 42 49.60 -43.11 19.54
C THR A 42 50.32 -42.05 18.72
N VAL A 43 49.76 -40.86 18.65
CA VAL A 43 50.25 -39.72 17.86
C VAL A 43 50.45 -38.49 18.75
N LEU A 44 51.35 -37.59 18.36
CA LEU A 44 51.70 -36.40 19.14
C LEU A 44 50.72 -35.25 18.89
N MET A 45 50.20 -34.66 19.98
CA MET A 45 49.38 -33.44 19.99
C MET A 45 49.68 -32.62 21.26
N ASP A 46 50.06 -31.34 21.13
CA ASP A 46 50.38 -30.45 22.27
C ASP A 46 51.26 -31.07 23.38
N ASN A 47 52.33 -31.76 22.96
CA ASN A 47 53.25 -32.53 23.82
C ASN A 47 52.68 -33.75 24.54
N LYS A 48 51.45 -34.17 24.24
CA LYS A 48 50.81 -35.39 24.73
C LYS A 48 50.68 -36.44 23.65
N CYS A 49 50.59 -37.70 24.05
CA CYS A 49 50.41 -38.83 23.15
C CYS A 49 48.98 -39.34 23.25
N ILE A 50 48.19 -39.16 22.19
CA ILE A 50 46.78 -39.54 22.13
C ILE A 50 46.53 -40.59 21.04
N LEU A 51 45.39 -41.27 21.08
CA LEU A 51 45.04 -42.22 20.01
C LEU A 51 44.70 -41.44 18.72
N PRO A 52 45.04 -41.96 17.53
CA PRO A 52 44.70 -41.32 16.25
C PRO A 52 43.22 -40.96 16.10
N GLN A 53 42.34 -41.82 16.65
CA GLN A 53 40.89 -41.62 16.64
C GLN A 53 40.41 -40.46 17.54
N ASP A 54 41.23 -40.02 18.51
CA ASP A 54 40.92 -38.92 19.42
C ASP A 54 41.46 -37.59 18.90
N CYS A 55 42.08 -37.58 17.71
CA CYS A 55 42.60 -36.36 17.11
C CYS A 55 41.45 -35.39 16.82
N PRO A 56 41.54 -34.14 17.31
CA PRO A 56 40.56 -33.12 17.00
C PRO A 56 40.78 -32.58 15.58
N CYS A 57 39.72 -32.10 14.96
CA CYS A 57 39.75 -31.46 13.65
C CYS A 57 39.87 -29.94 13.83
N THR A 58 40.43 -29.28 12.84
CA THR A 58 40.48 -27.83 12.77
C THR A 58 39.60 -27.32 11.63
N TYR A 59 38.80 -26.30 11.90
CA TYR A 59 37.99 -25.59 10.91
C TYR A 59 38.01 -24.10 11.26
N HIS A 60 38.47 -23.26 10.31
CA HIS A 60 38.66 -21.81 10.48
C HIS A 60 39.37 -21.41 11.80
N ASN A 61 40.50 -22.04 12.12
CA ASN A 61 41.31 -21.82 13.34
C ASN A 61 40.63 -22.17 14.68
N LYS A 62 39.45 -22.82 14.66
CA LYS A 62 38.80 -23.39 15.84
C LYS A 62 39.00 -24.91 15.86
N THR A 63 39.21 -25.45 17.05
CA THR A 63 39.45 -26.88 17.29
C THR A 63 38.15 -27.56 17.71
N TYR A 64 37.86 -28.70 17.08
CA TYR A 64 36.64 -29.50 17.27
C TYR A 64 37.03 -30.92 17.70
N GLY A 65 36.32 -31.46 18.70
CA GLY A 65 36.51 -32.83 19.17
C GLY A 65 36.07 -33.86 18.13
N THR A 66 36.56 -35.10 18.27
CA THR A 66 36.03 -36.20 17.46
C THR A 66 34.54 -36.42 17.75
N GLY A 67 33.75 -36.56 16.69
CA GLY A 67 32.28 -36.63 16.75
C GLY A 67 31.58 -35.29 16.57
N ASP A 68 32.28 -34.15 16.71
CA ASP A 68 31.70 -32.84 16.45
C ASP A 68 31.34 -32.71 14.96
N THR A 69 30.23 -32.01 14.68
CA THR A 69 29.73 -31.80 13.33
C THR A 69 29.72 -30.32 12.97
N ILE A 70 30.08 -30.00 11.72
CA ILE A 70 29.90 -28.67 11.13
C ILE A 70 29.02 -28.76 9.86
N PRO A 71 28.19 -27.74 9.60
CA PRO A 71 27.50 -27.64 8.32
C PRO A 71 28.49 -27.21 7.22
N ASN A 72 28.39 -27.84 6.05
CA ASN A 72 29.06 -27.41 4.83
C ASN A 72 28.02 -27.38 3.71
N ASP A 73 27.37 -26.23 3.56
CA ASP A 73 26.23 -26.05 2.66
C ASP A 73 25.09 -27.02 3.02
N CYS A 74 24.64 -27.89 2.11
CA CYS A 74 23.66 -28.94 2.43
C CYS A 74 24.26 -30.22 3.04
N ASN A 75 25.59 -30.27 3.22
CA ASN A 75 26.29 -31.45 3.74
C ASN A 75 26.64 -31.30 5.23
N THR A 76 26.73 -32.44 5.92
CA THR A 76 27.19 -32.51 7.31
C THR A 76 28.57 -33.12 7.35
N CYS A 77 29.54 -32.39 7.90
CA CYS A 77 30.90 -32.85 8.09
C CYS A 77 31.14 -33.24 9.55
N THR A 78 31.49 -34.50 9.79
CA THR A 78 31.79 -35.02 11.12
C THR A 78 33.30 -35.13 11.29
N CYS A 79 33.82 -34.66 12.43
CA CYS A 79 35.22 -34.81 12.76
C CYS A 79 35.53 -36.26 13.15
N VAL A 80 36.39 -36.93 12.38
CA VAL A 80 36.79 -38.32 12.65
C VAL A 80 38.30 -38.44 12.52
N GLY A 81 38.98 -38.62 13.65
CA GLY A 81 40.43 -38.86 13.67
C GLY A 81 41.26 -37.73 13.07
N GLY A 82 40.87 -36.48 13.33
CA GLY A 82 41.55 -35.28 12.84
C GLY A 82 41.24 -34.89 11.39
N VAL A 83 40.29 -35.57 10.73
CA VAL A 83 39.85 -35.27 9.36
C VAL A 83 38.34 -35.05 9.32
N TRP A 84 37.89 -34.08 8.54
CA TRP A 84 36.46 -33.86 8.27
C TRP A 84 35.94 -34.88 7.27
N GLN A 85 34.98 -35.70 7.69
CA GLN A 85 34.24 -36.61 6.81
C GLN A 85 32.87 -36.01 6.54
N CYS A 86 32.66 -35.55 5.30
CA CYS A 86 31.41 -34.90 4.89
C CYS A 86 30.51 -35.87 4.13
N THR A 87 29.20 -35.69 4.26
CA THR A 87 28.26 -36.25 3.29
C THR A 87 28.54 -35.68 1.89
N GLU A 88 28.23 -36.44 0.84
CA GLU A 88 28.47 -36.05 -0.56
C GLU A 88 27.14 -35.84 -1.31
N VAL A 89 26.22 -35.10 -0.69
CA VAL A 89 24.96 -34.70 -1.31
C VAL A 89 25.21 -33.50 -2.21
N LYS A 90 24.70 -33.55 -3.44
CA LYS A 90 24.70 -32.40 -4.34
C LYS A 90 23.71 -31.37 -3.82
N CYS A 91 24.19 -30.16 -3.59
CA CYS A 91 23.38 -29.07 -3.07
C CYS A 91 22.71 -28.27 -4.19
N GLY A 92 21.56 -27.68 -3.87
CA GLY A 92 20.96 -26.63 -4.68
C GLY A 92 21.81 -25.35 -4.63
N SER A 93 21.50 -24.39 -5.47
CA SER A 93 22.23 -23.11 -5.51
C SER A 93 21.28 -21.93 -5.69
N ARG A 94 21.75 -20.74 -5.31
CA ARG A 94 21.02 -19.47 -5.42
C ARG A 94 21.68 -18.60 -6.48
N CYS A 95 20.87 -18.10 -7.41
CA CYS A 95 21.22 -16.95 -8.23
C CYS A 95 20.64 -15.67 -7.61
N ALA A 96 21.34 -14.55 -7.76
CA ALA A 96 20.93 -13.27 -7.22
C ALA A 96 21.01 -12.15 -8.27
N ALA A 97 20.05 -11.23 -8.22
CA ALA A 97 20.09 -9.92 -8.84
C ALA A 97 19.72 -8.88 -7.75
N VAL A 98 20.69 -8.10 -7.29
CA VAL A 98 20.58 -7.24 -6.09
C VAL A 98 21.10 -5.84 -6.38
N GLY A 99 20.44 -4.80 -5.88
CA GLY A 99 20.89 -3.42 -6.06
C GLY A 99 20.60 -2.91 -7.48
N ASP A 100 21.60 -2.31 -8.12
CA ASP A 100 21.44 -1.59 -9.39
C ASP A 100 21.82 -2.30 -10.72
N PRO A 101 21.38 -3.54 -11.01
CA PRO A 101 21.53 -4.77 -10.27
C PRO A 101 22.89 -5.44 -10.52
N HIS A 102 23.47 -5.97 -9.46
CA HIS A 102 24.62 -6.88 -9.46
C HIS A 102 24.15 -8.33 -9.56
N TYR A 103 24.73 -9.10 -10.47
CA TYR A 103 24.35 -10.50 -10.72
C TYR A 103 25.35 -11.46 -10.11
N THR A 104 24.84 -12.53 -9.50
CA THR A 104 25.62 -13.72 -9.13
C THR A 104 24.94 -14.96 -9.70
N THR A 105 25.67 -15.72 -10.53
CA THR A 105 25.17 -16.96 -11.15
C THR A 105 25.04 -18.10 -10.14
N PHE A 106 24.38 -19.19 -10.54
CA PHE A 106 24.30 -20.41 -9.72
C PHE A 106 25.67 -21.03 -9.39
N ASP A 107 26.68 -20.82 -10.23
CA ASP A 107 28.03 -21.32 -10.01
C ASP A 107 28.92 -20.29 -9.29
N GLY A 108 28.35 -19.15 -8.85
CA GLY A 108 28.99 -18.13 -8.02
C GLY A 108 29.78 -17.07 -8.80
N ARG A 109 29.60 -16.96 -10.12
CA ARG A 109 30.25 -15.93 -10.93
C ARG A 109 29.52 -14.59 -10.75
N ARG A 110 30.23 -13.58 -10.25
CA ARG A 110 29.72 -12.21 -10.07
C ARG A 110 30.02 -11.33 -11.28
N TYR A 111 29.05 -10.51 -11.71
CA TYR A 111 29.23 -9.51 -12.76
C TYR A 111 28.15 -8.40 -12.67
N ASP A 112 28.46 -7.25 -13.27
CA ASP A 112 27.55 -6.10 -13.35
C ASP A 112 26.90 -6.02 -14.73
N PHE A 113 25.61 -5.72 -14.78
CA PHE A 113 24.96 -5.47 -16.07
C PHE A 113 23.83 -4.46 -15.97
N MET A 114 24.07 -3.29 -16.55
CA MET A 114 23.23 -2.10 -16.43
C MET A 114 22.17 -2.01 -17.56
N GLY A 115 21.57 -3.14 -17.93
CA GLY A 115 20.63 -3.24 -19.05
C GLY A 115 19.24 -2.67 -18.73
N LYS A 116 18.64 -1.93 -19.67
CA LYS A 116 17.31 -1.30 -19.53
C LYS A 116 16.26 -1.98 -20.41
N CYS A 117 15.98 -3.25 -20.15
CA CYS A 117 15.03 -4.08 -20.89
C CYS A 117 14.53 -5.22 -20.00
N SER A 118 13.71 -6.11 -20.55
CA SER A 118 13.41 -7.40 -19.95
C SER A 118 14.43 -8.47 -20.37
N TYR A 119 14.95 -9.20 -19.40
CA TYR A 119 15.98 -10.23 -19.59
C TYR A 119 15.57 -11.55 -18.92
N TYR A 120 15.96 -12.67 -19.51
CA TYR A 120 15.81 -13.99 -18.88
C TYR A 120 16.83 -14.16 -17.76
N LEU A 121 16.39 -14.12 -16.50
CA LEU A 121 17.21 -14.58 -15.37
C LEU A 121 17.45 -16.08 -15.48
N VAL A 122 16.37 -16.84 -15.67
CA VAL A 122 16.39 -18.28 -15.87
C VAL A 122 15.42 -18.65 -16.98
N ARG A 123 15.85 -19.53 -17.87
CA ARG A 123 15.06 -20.15 -18.93
C ARG A 123 15.26 -21.66 -18.84
N GLY A 124 14.18 -22.37 -18.54
CA GLY A 124 14.07 -23.82 -18.59
C GLY A 124 13.40 -24.29 -19.87
N ALA A 125 12.96 -25.55 -19.89
CA ALA A 125 12.28 -26.14 -21.05
C ALA A 125 10.88 -25.55 -21.29
N ASP A 126 10.09 -25.38 -20.22
CA ASP A 126 8.68 -24.99 -20.23
C ASP A 126 8.34 -23.87 -19.21
N TYR A 127 9.38 -23.30 -18.59
CA TYR A 127 9.26 -22.20 -17.64
C TYR A 127 10.35 -21.13 -17.85
N SER A 128 10.10 -19.92 -17.38
CA SER A 128 11.08 -18.84 -17.38
C SER A 128 10.88 -17.86 -16.23
N VAL A 129 11.98 -17.28 -15.76
CA VAL A 129 12.02 -16.18 -14.80
C VAL A 129 12.64 -14.98 -15.51
N VAL A 130 11.93 -13.86 -15.51
CA VAL A 130 12.27 -12.65 -16.26
C VAL A 130 12.40 -11.48 -15.31
N ALA A 131 13.48 -10.71 -15.43
CA ALA A 131 13.62 -9.42 -14.76
C ALA A 131 13.38 -8.28 -15.76
N GLU A 132 12.47 -7.37 -15.42
CA GLU A 132 12.25 -6.12 -16.16
C GLU A 132 13.05 -5.00 -15.49
N ASN A 133 14.07 -4.50 -16.18
CA ASN A 133 14.96 -3.47 -15.68
C ASN A 133 14.70 -2.14 -16.38
N THR A 134 14.60 -1.07 -15.60
CA THR A 134 14.39 0.32 -16.07
C THR A 134 15.44 1.24 -15.46
N PRO A 135 15.65 2.48 -15.95
CA PRO A 135 16.48 3.45 -15.23
C PRO A 135 15.97 3.64 -13.79
N CYS A 136 16.85 3.67 -12.80
CA CYS A 136 16.47 3.80 -11.38
C CYS A 136 15.66 5.08 -11.09
N ALA A 137 15.90 6.16 -11.84
CA ALA A 137 15.14 7.42 -11.78
C ALA A 137 13.79 7.37 -12.53
N GLY A 138 13.14 6.20 -12.58
CA GLY A 138 12.16 5.73 -13.59
C GLY A 138 10.95 6.60 -13.99
N ALA A 139 10.79 7.81 -13.46
CA ALA A 139 9.80 8.80 -13.92
C ALA A 139 10.42 10.01 -14.67
N ILE A 140 11.71 10.29 -14.49
CA ILE A 140 12.38 11.51 -14.99
C ILE A 140 12.87 11.34 -16.42
N SER A 141 13.41 10.16 -16.76
CA SER A 141 13.98 9.88 -18.08
C SER A 141 12.92 9.76 -19.19
N GLU A 142 11.75 9.23 -18.87
CA GLU A 142 10.59 9.15 -19.79
C GLU A 142 9.89 10.51 -19.97
N ALA A 143 9.87 11.35 -18.93
CA ALA A 143 9.25 12.68 -18.97
C ALA A 143 10.12 13.76 -19.65
N MET A 144 11.45 13.60 -19.66
CA MET A 144 12.38 14.62 -20.16
C MET A 144 12.91 14.37 -21.58
N ASN A 145 12.56 13.23 -22.20
CA ASN A 145 12.97 12.87 -23.56
C ASN A 145 14.48 13.09 -23.82
N PHE A 146 15.33 12.69 -22.86
CA PHE A 146 16.77 12.79 -23.00
C PHE A 146 17.24 11.94 -24.18
N PRO A 147 18.27 12.38 -24.93
CA PRO A 147 18.85 11.55 -25.98
C PRO A 147 19.33 10.21 -25.41
N ALA A 148 19.15 9.12 -26.16
CA ALA A 148 19.49 7.75 -25.74
C ALA A 148 20.92 7.61 -25.17
N SER A 149 21.86 8.44 -25.65
CA SER A 149 23.23 8.52 -25.14
C SER A 149 23.34 8.94 -23.67
N VAL A 150 22.42 9.77 -23.15
CA VAL A 150 22.37 10.22 -21.74
C VAL A 150 21.55 9.24 -20.89
N VAL A 151 20.56 8.56 -21.49
CA VAL A 151 19.77 7.52 -20.79
C VAL A 151 20.62 6.26 -20.52
N SER A 152 21.58 5.96 -21.41
CA SER A 152 22.49 4.82 -21.27
C SER A 152 23.39 4.86 -20.03
N THR A 153 23.70 6.06 -19.50
CA THR A 153 24.63 6.26 -18.37
C THR A 153 23.99 6.16 -16.99
N PHE A 154 22.66 6.09 -16.89
CA PHE A 154 22.00 5.88 -15.60
C PHE A 154 22.08 4.41 -15.16
N PRO A 155 22.20 4.15 -13.85
CA PRO A 155 22.06 2.80 -13.31
C PRO A 155 20.66 2.25 -13.59
N SER A 156 20.56 0.93 -13.74
CA SER A 156 19.30 0.23 -13.95
C SER A 156 18.78 -0.34 -12.64
N CYS A 157 17.47 -0.36 -12.44
CA CYS A 157 16.83 -0.98 -11.29
C CYS A 157 15.80 -2.00 -11.75
N THR A 158 15.68 -3.09 -11.00
CA THR A 158 14.66 -4.12 -11.25
C THR A 158 13.28 -3.57 -10.88
N LYS A 159 12.40 -3.44 -11.87
CA LYS A 159 11.02 -2.94 -11.71
C LYS A 159 10.02 -4.06 -11.41
N SER A 160 10.24 -5.22 -12.01
CA SER A 160 9.41 -6.40 -11.75
C SER A 160 10.11 -7.70 -12.10
N VAL A 161 9.69 -8.78 -11.45
CA VAL A 161 10.11 -10.15 -11.75
C VAL A 161 8.89 -10.93 -12.22
N THR A 162 8.97 -11.55 -13.40
CA THR A 162 7.88 -12.35 -13.98
C THR A 162 8.28 -13.80 -14.05
N VAL A 163 7.49 -14.67 -13.41
CA VAL A 163 7.60 -16.13 -13.48
C VAL A 163 6.54 -16.64 -14.46
N THR A 164 6.96 -17.44 -15.42
CA THR A 164 6.06 -18.09 -16.39
C THR A 164 6.28 -19.59 -16.32
N SER A 165 5.20 -20.37 -16.21
CA SER A 165 5.21 -21.83 -16.29
C SER A 165 3.93 -22.30 -16.97
N GLY A 166 4.06 -22.97 -18.12
CA GLY A 166 2.91 -23.32 -18.96
C GLY A 166 2.12 -22.08 -19.42
N SER A 167 0.82 -22.03 -19.11
CA SER A 167 -0.04 -20.86 -19.39
C SER A 167 -0.07 -19.82 -18.26
N THR A 168 0.53 -20.12 -17.11
CA THR A 168 0.43 -19.30 -15.91
C THR A 168 1.57 -18.28 -15.88
N VAL A 169 1.22 -17.01 -15.69
CA VAL A 169 2.14 -15.89 -15.61
C VAL A 169 1.95 -15.17 -14.27
N VAL A 170 2.98 -15.18 -13.43
CA VAL A 170 3.00 -14.48 -12.14
C VAL A 170 3.98 -13.32 -12.24
N LYS A 171 3.50 -12.08 -12.17
CA LYS A 171 4.32 -10.87 -12.21
C LYS A 171 4.37 -10.21 -10.84
N LEU A 172 5.57 -10.14 -10.28
CA LEU A 172 5.89 -9.52 -8.99
C LEU A 172 6.42 -8.10 -9.25
N LYS A 173 5.68 -7.06 -8.89
CA LYS A 173 6.08 -5.65 -9.08
C LYS A 173 6.70 -5.07 -7.81
N GLN A 174 7.32 -3.90 -7.94
CA GLN A 174 7.71 -3.08 -6.79
C GLN A 174 6.52 -2.84 -5.84
N GLY A 175 6.80 -2.62 -4.55
CA GLY A 175 5.77 -2.54 -3.52
C GLY A 175 5.16 -3.91 -3.13
N ARG A 176 5.69 -5.01 -3.67
CA ARG A 176 5.22 -6.40 -3.48
C ARG A 176 3.81 -6.66 -4.03
N GLU A 177 3.38 -5.88 -5.03
CA GLU A 177 2.16 -6.17 -5.77
C GLU A 177 2.33 -7.42 -6.63
N VAL A 178 1.33 -8.30 -6.63
CA VAL A 178 1.35 -9.56 -7.38
C VAL A 178 0.24 -9.54 -8.42
N LEU A 179 0.59 -9.79 -9.67
CA LEU A 179 -0.35 -10.00 -10.76
C LEU A 179 -0.28 -11.46 -11.20
N VAL A 180 -1.42 -12.12 -11.30
CA VAL A 180 -1.56 -13.48 -11.84
C VAL A 180 -2.35 -13.37 -13.13
N ASN A 181 -1.76 -13.80 -14.25
CA ASN A 181 -2.35 -13.73 -15.59
C ASN A 181 -2.87 -12.33 -15.96
N GLY A 182 -2.19 -11.29 -15.48
CA GLY A 182 -2.54 -9.88 -15.73
C GLY A 182 -3.53 -9.27 -14.72
N VAL A 183 -4.11 -10.06 -13.82
CA VAL A 183 -5.04 -9.60 -12.79
C VAL A 183 -4.29 -9.39 -11.47
N GLU A 184 -4.44 -8.22 -10.86
CA GLU A 184 -3.86 -7.94 -9.54
C GLU A 184 -4.56 -8.76 -8.45
N THR A 185 -3.79 -9.43 -7.60
CA THR A 185 -4.32 -10.19 -6.46
C THR A 185 -3.74 -9.67 -5.15
N LYS A 186 -4.64 -9.45 -4.17
CA LYS A 186 -4.27 -9.12 -2.79
C LYS A 186 -4.39 -10.33 -1.86
N LEU A 187 -4.95 -11.44 -2.36
CA LEU A 187 -5.12 -12.70 -1.65
C LEU A 187 -3.82 -13.51 -1.73
N LEU A 188 -3.10 -13.59 -0.61
CA LEU A 188 -1.95 -14.46 -0.41
C LEU A 188 -2.06 -15.11 0.99
N PRO A 189 -1.69 -16.40 1.14
CA PRO A 189 -1.13 -17.28 0.12
C PRO A 189 -2.16 -17.77 -0.92
N LEU A 190 -1.69 -18.13 -2.11
CA LEU A 190 -2.53 -18.53 -3.24
C LEU A 190 -1.87 -19.65 -4.05
N TRP A 191 -2.64 -20.68 -4.39
CA TRP A 191 -2.26 -21.67 -5.40
C TRP A 191 -2.83 -21.27 -6.75
N VAL A 192 -2.00 -21.32 -7.79
CA VAL A 192 -2.41 -21.09 -9.19
C VAL A 192 -1.87 -22.22 -10.03
N SER A 193 -2.77 -23.11 -10.45
CA SER A 193 -2.37 -24.43 -10.97
C SER A 193 -1.51 -25.15 -9.93
N ASP A 194 -0.23 -25.42 -10.23
CA ASP A 194 0.70 -26.09 -9.30
C ASP A 194 1.74 -25.11 -8.69
N ILE A 195 1.58 -23.80 -8.89
CA ILE A 195 2.47 -22.76 -8.34
C ILE A 195 1.89 -22.25 -7.02
N TYR A 196 2.72 -22.20 -5.97
CA TYR A 196 2.34 -21.64 -4.68
C TYR A 196 2.96 -20.27 -4.47
N ILE A 197 2.13 -19.26 -4.25
CA ILE A 197 2.55 -17.87 -4.06
C ILE A 197 2.24 -17.47 -2.62
N LYS A 198 3.23 -17.00 -1.85
CA LYS A 198 3.02 -16.60 -0.46
C LYS A 198 3.85 -15.37 -0.07
N LYS A 199 3.42 -14.71 0.99
CA LYS A 199 4.25 -13.75 1.73
C LYS A 199 5.09 -14.57 2.72
N ALA A 200 6.40 -14.63 2.51
CA ALA A 200 7.30 -15.35 3.41
C ALA A 200 7.71 -14.50 4.62
N SER A 201 7.60 -13.18 4.50
CA SER A 201 7.67 -12.21 5.58
C SER A 201 6.96 -10.92 5.13
N ASN A 202 6.98 -9.87 5.95
CA ASN A 202 6.57 -8.54 5.51
C ASN A 202 7.50 -7.92 4.43
N LEU A 203 8.70 -8.49 4.22
CA LEU A 203 9.67 -8.03 3.24
C LEU A 203 9.66 -8.84 1.94
N PHE A 204 9.37 -10.14 1.98
CA PHE A 204 9.51 -11.02 0.81
C PHE A 204 8.21 -11.69 0.37
N VAL A 205 7.98 -11.67 -0.94
CA VAL A 205 7.04 -12.55 -1.63
C VAL A 205 7.82 -13.67 -2.30
N VAL A 206 7.29 -14.89 -2.23
CA VAL A 206 7.90 -16.10 -2.79
C VAL A 206 6.92 -16.78 -3.73
N VAL A 207 7.44 -17.18 -4.89
CA VAL A 207 6.76 -18.05 -5.86
C VAL A 207 7.49 -19.39 -5.86
N GLU A 208 6.87 -20.40 -5.27
CA GLU A 208 7.37 -21.78 -5.22
C GLU A 208 6.77 -22.55 -6.42
N MET A 209 7.63 -23.03 -7.31
CA MET A 209 7.20 -23.82 -8.47
C MET A 209 7.19 -25.32 -8.18
N PRO A 210 6.36 -26.12 -8.89
CA PRO A 210 6.23 -27.55 -8.63
C PRO A 210 7.51 -28.36 -8.87
N ASN A 211 8.42 -27.84 -9.71
CA ASN A 211 9.73 -28.42 -9.96
C ASN A 211 10.77 -28.07 -8.87
N GLY A 212 10.38 -27.31 -7.84
CA GLY A 212 11.19 -26.92 -6.70
C GLY A 212 12.07 -25.68 -6.90
N LEU A 213 11.91 -24.95 -8.02
CA LEU A 213 12.55 -23.65 -8.22
C LEU A 213 11.74 -22.57 -7.50
N ASP A 214 12.40 -21.81 -6.63
CA ASP A 214 11.74 -20.73 -5.90
C ASP A 214 12.24 -19.37 -6.34
N VAL A 215 11.32 -18.42 -6.52
CA VAL A 215 11.64 -17.04 -6.88
C VAL A 215 11.25 -16.12 -5.72
N TRP A 216 12.22 -15.36 -5.22
CA TRP A 216 12.07 -14.45 -4.09
C TRP A 216 12.16 -13.01 -4.57
N TRP A 217 11.25 -12.15 -4.11
CA TRP A 217 11.22 -10.74 -4.45
C TRP A 217 10.91 -9.89 -3.22
N ASP A 218 11.75 -8.89 -2.94
CA ASP A 218 11.57 -8.00 -1.78
C ASP A 218 10.66 -6.79 -2.03
N GLY A 219 10.24 -6.59 -3.28
CA GLY A 219 9.45 -5.44 -3.68
C GLY A 219 10.26 -4.19 -4.01
N GLN A 220 11.60 -4.26 -4.00
CA GLN A 220 12.48 -3.10 -4.19
C GLN A 220 13.58 -3.40 -5.20
N THR A 221 14.64 -4.10 -4.78
CA THR A 221 15.87 -4.28 -5.58
C THR A 221 16.46 -5.68 -5.48
N ARG A 222 15.93 -6.58 -4.62
CA ARG A 222 16.50 -7.91 -4.41
C ARG A 222 15.60 -9.00 -4.98
N ALA A 223 16.11 -9.65 -6.02
CA ALA A 223 15.53 -10.84 -6.60
C ALA A 223 16.48 -12.03 -6.42
N TYR A 224 15.96 -13.14 -5.89
CA TYR A 224 16.71 -14.40 -5.78
C TYR A 224 15.97 -15.52 -6.49
N VAL A 225 16.74 -16.43 -7.10
CA VAL A 225 16.22 -17.67 -7.66
C VAL A 225 16.96 -18.83 -7.01
N ASP A 226 16.25 -19.67 -6.26
CA ASP A 226 16.79 -20.88 -5.64
C ASP A 226 16.49 -22.10 -6.52
N ALA A 227 17.52 -22.77 -7.01
CA ALA A 227 17.40 -23.97 -7.82
C ALA A 227 17.81 -25.25 -7.06
N PRO A 228 17.00 -26.32 -7.10
CA PRO A 228 17.36 -27.60 -6.50
C PRO A 228 18.46 -28.29 -7.33
N ALA A 229 19.24 -29.15 -6.68
CA ALA A 229 20.35 -29.88 -7.32
C ALA A 229 19.93 -30.71 -8.56
N ALA A 230 18.65 -31.08 -8.64
CA ALA A 230 18.08 -31.80 -9.78
C ALA A 230 18.09 -30.98 -11.08
N MET A 231 18.20 -29.65 -11.02
CA MET A 231 18.22 -28.75 -12.18
C MET A 231 19.62 -28.45 -12.73
N ARG A 232 20.66 -29.10 -12.20
CA ARG A 232 22.03 -28.90 -12.70
C ARG A 232 22.13 -29.17 -14.19
N GLY A 233 22.67 -28.22 -14.94
CA GLY A 233 22.80 -28.27 -16.40
C GLY A 233 21.48 -28.26 -17.18
N GLN A 234 20.35 -27.91 -16.55
CA GLN A 234 19.02 -27.84 -17.20
C GLN A 234 18.50 -26.41 -17.35
N VAL A 235 19.22 -25.43 -16.81
CA VAL A 235 18.85 -24.02 -16.83
C VAL A 235 19.87 -23.21 -17.61
N SER A 236 19.42 -22.08 -18.16
CA SER A 236 20.26 -21.11 -18.87
C SER A 236 19.67 -19.70 -18.68
N GLY A 237 20.45 -18.66 -18.90
CA GLY A 237 20.02 -17.27 -18.69
C GLY A 237 21.10 -16.46 -18.00
N LEU A 238 20.76 -15.26 -17.52
CA LEU A 238 21.69 -14.43 -16.74
C LEU A 238 22.19 -15.12 -15.46
N CYS A 239 21.44 -16.09 -14.92
CA CYS A 239 21.87 -16.90 -13.79
C CYS A 239 22.89 -18.00 -14.13
N GLY A 240 23.34 -18.12 -15.38
CA GLY A 240 24.31 -19.12 -15.82
C GLY A 240 23.71 -20.50 -16.10
N THR A 241 24.58 -21.52 -16.15
CA THR A 241 24.23 -22.89 -16.60
C THR A 241 23.97 -23.87 -15.46
N PHE A 242 24.37 -23.51 -14.24
CA PHE A 242 24.32 -24.35 -13.04
C PHE A 242 25.02 -25.71 -13.24
N THR A 243 26.30 -25.69 -13.62
CA THR A 243 27.10 -26.89 -13.88
C THR A 243 28.28 -27.07 -12.92
N ASP A 244 28.35 -26.24 -11.88
CA ASP A 244 29.50 -26.08 -10.98
C ASP A 244 30.76 -25.58 -11.73
N ASN A 245 30.60 -24.90 -12.86
CA ASN A 245 31.68 -24.43 -13.72
C ASN A 245 31.45 -22.99 -14.21
N GLN A 246 32.02 -22.02 -13.49
CA GLN A 246 31.93 -20.60 -13.84
C GLN A 246 32.43 -20.22 -15.25
N LYS A 247 33.21 -21.09 -15.92
CA LYS A 247 33.75 -20.78 -17.25
C LYS A 247 32.69 -20.82 -18.34
N ASP A 248 31.61 -21.57 -18.15
CA ASP A 248 30.52 -21.68 -19.12
C ASP A 248 29.26 -20.90 -18.71
N ASP A 249 29.27 -20.19 -17.58
CA ASP A 249 28.16 -19.35 -17.14
C ASP A 249 27.73 -18.30 -18.17
N PHE A 250 28.63 -17.88 -19.05
CA PHE A 250 28.34 -16.93 -20.13
C PHE A 250 27.94 -17.63 -21.43
N LEU A 251 27.29 -18.79 -21.32
CA LEU A 251 26.68 -19.50 -22.44
C LEU A 251 25.48 -18.73 -22.97
N THR A 252 25.47 -18.50 -24.27
CA THR A 252 24.44 -17.74 -24.98
C THR A 252 23.33 -18.66 -25.51
N PRO A 253 22.18 -18.11 -25.93
CA PRO A 253 21.15 -18.86 -26.63
C PRO A 253 21.64 -19.51 -27.94
N GLU A 254 22.69 -18.97 -28.57
CA GLU A 254 23.30 -19.51 -29.79
C GLU A 254 24.26 -20.68 -29.52
N GLY A 255 24.56 -20.97 -28.25
CA GLY A 255 25.42 -22.07 -27.82
C GLY A 255 26.91 -21.74 -27.80
N ASP A 256 27.29 -20.47 -27.92
CA ASP A 256 28.66 -19.99 -27.75
C ASP A 256 28.88 -19.42 -26.34
N VAL A 257 30.14 -19.40 -25.87
CA VAL A 257 30.49 -18.87 -24.55
C VAL A 257 31.22 -17.54 -24.71
N GLU A 258 30.58 -16.47 -24.25
CA GLU A 258 31.14 -15.13 -24.29
C GLU A 258 32.20 -14.91 -23.20
N GLN A 259 33.17 -14.05 -23.49
CA GLN A 259 34.19 -13.65 -22.51
C GLN A 259 33.79 -12.39 -21.74
N ASN A 260 33.00 -11.52 -22.39
CA ASN A 260 32.54 -10.26 -21.81
C ASN A 260 31.09 -10.39 -21.33
N HIS A 261 30.84 -9.95 -20.09
CA HIS A 261 29.53 -10.07 -19.44
C HIS A 261 28.45 -9.19 -20.08
N VAL A 262 28.79 -8.02 -20.64
CA VAL A 262 27.83 -7.15 -21.34
C VAL A 262 27.40 -7.78 -22.65
N ALA A 263 28.34 -8.32 -23.44
CA ALA A 263 28.03 -9.05 -24.68
C ALA A 263 27.16 -10.28 -24.43
N PHE A 264 27.49 -11.05 -23.39
CA PHE A 264 26.68 -12.16 -22.90
C PHE A 264 25.25 -11.72 -22.55
N ALA A 265 25.10 -10.71 -21.69
CA ALA A 265 23.80 -10.32 -21.16
C ALA A 265 22.89 -9.68 -22.22
N ASN A 266 23.45 -8.95 -23.19
CA ASN A 266 22.70 -8.42 -24.34
C ASN A 266 22.05 -9.54 -25.17
N LYS A 267 22.65 -10.74 -25.26
CA LYS A 267 22.07 -11.90 -25.96
C LYS A 267 20.88 -12.53 -25.23
N TRP A 268 20.62 -12.17 -23.97
CA TRP A 268 19.52 -12.70 -23.16
C TRP A 268 18.31 -11.76 -23.06
N LYS A 269 18.24 -10.72 -23.91
CA LYS A 269 17.07 -9.85 -24.06
C LYS A 269 15.85 -10.64 -24.57
N ILE A 270 14.67 -10.25 -24.10
CA ILE A 270 13.40 -10.83 -24.56
C ILE A 270 12.90 -10.17 -25.84
N SER A 271 13.26 -8.91 -26.06
CA SER A 271 12.79 -8.10 -27.19
C SER A 271 13.96 -7.53 -27.97
N GLU A 272 13.99 -7.82 -29.27
CA GLU A 272 14.91 -7.23 -30.24
C GLU A 272 14.75 -5.71 -30.40
N ARG A 273 13.63 -5.15 -29.91
CA ARG A 273 13.41 -3.69 -29.92
C ARG A 273 14.25 -2.95 -28.89
N CYS A 274 14.81 -3.66 -27.91
CA CYS A 274 15.68 -3.08 -26.90
C CYS A 274 17.09 -2.86 -27.45
N GLU A 275 17.62 -1.66 -27.26
CA GLU A 275 19.01 -1.34 -27.63
C GLU A 275 20.00 -2.15 -26.79
N ASP A 276 21.13 -2.50 -27.39
CA ASP A 276 22.25 -3.15 -26.69
C ASP A 276 22.93 -2.16 -25.75
N MET A 277 23.31 -2.63 -24.56
CA MET A 277 24.24 -1.87 -23.73
C MET A 277 25.62 -1.83 -24.39
N PRO A 278 26.26 -0.65 -24.48
CA PRO A 278 27.56 -0.54 -25.12
C PRO A 278 28.66 -1.21 -24.27
N MET A 279 29.65 -1.81 -24.94
CA MET A 279 30.80 -2.47 -24.30
C MET A 279 31.89 -1.49 -23.81
N LEU A 280 31.50 -0.29 -23.37
CA LEU A 280 32.44 0.72 -22.88
C LEU A 280 32.92 0.35 -21.47
N ASP A 281 34.24 0.47 -21.23
CA ASP A 281 34.79 0.48 -19.86
C ASP A 281 34.33 1.78 -19.19
N GLU A 282 33.21 1.70 -18.49
CA GLU A 282 32.71 2.83 -17.73
C GLU A 282 33.53 2.99 -16.45
N ALA A 283 34.07 4.20 -16.23
CA ALA A 283 34.72 4.55 -14.98
C ALA A 283 33.79 4.27 -13.79
N HIS A 284 34.33 3.69 -12.72
CA HIS A 284 33.58 3.35 -11.51
C HIS A 284 32.76 4.56 -11.02
N PRO A 285 31.50 4.39 -10.56
CA PRO A 285 30.65 5.51 -10.16
C PRO A 285 31.29 6.44 -9.14
N CYS A 286 32.04 5.91 -8.17
CA CYS A 286 32.80 6.72 -7.21
C CYS A 286 33.85 7.67 -7.83
N ASP A 287 34.32 7.41 -9.04
CA ASP A 287 35.25 8.30 -9.73
C ASP A 287 34.52 9.41 -10.50
N ARG A 288 33.25 9.19 -10.86
CA ARG A 288 32.37 10.19 -11.47
C ARG A 288 31.66 11.06 -10.42
N HIS A 289 31.19 10.44 -9.34
CA HIS A 289 30.45 11.05 -8.24
C HIS A 289 31.35 11.18 -7.01
N VAL A 290 32.41 11.99 -7.14
CA VAL A 290 33.42 12.18 -6.08
C VAL A 290 32.79 12.67 -4.76
N GLN A 291 31.69 13.42 -4.84
CA GLN A 291 30.93 13.89 -3.68
C GLN A 291 30.33 12.75 -2.83
N ASN A 292 29.95 11.63 -3.45
CA ASN A 292 29.37 10.48 -2.76
C ASN A 292 30.45 9.50 -2.27
N LYS A 293 31.68 9.60 -2.81
CA LYS A 293 32.79 8.67 -2.54
C LYS A 293 33.14 8.57 -1.06
N ASP A 294 33.23 9.68 -0.34
CA ASP A 294 33.60 9.66 1.07
C ASP A 294 32.53 8.98 1.94
N ALA A 295 31.25 9.22 1.63
CA ALA A 295 30.14 8.55 2.30
C ALA A 295 30.13 7.04 1.97
N ALA A 296 30.28 6.68 0.70
CA ALA A 296 30.35 5.28 0.25
C ALA A 296 31.48 4.52 0.93
N VAL A 297 32.71 5.05 0.91
CA VAL A 297 33.86 4.44 1.59
C VAL A 297 33.61 4.28 3.09
N LYS A 298 33.05 5.31 3.73
CA LYS A 298 32.77 5.28 5.18
C LYS A 298 31.74 4.21 5.55
N TYR A 299 30.63 4.11 4.81
CA TYR A 299 29.54 3.22 5.17
C TYR A 299 29.77 1.78 4.69
N CYS A 300 30.32 1.58 3.49
CA CYS A 300 30.62 0.25 2.95
C CYS A 300 31.78 -0.43 3.69
N ALA A 301 32.71 0.32 4.29
CA ALA A 301 33.74 -0.24 5.16
C ALA A 301 33.17 -1.07 6.32
N LYS A 302 31.89 -0.88 6.71
CA LYS A 302 31.21 -1.71 7.71
C LYS A 302 31.10 -3.18 7.29
N ILE A 303 31.01 -3.49 5.99
CA ILE A 303 31.01 -4.87 5.48
C ILE A 303 32.36 -5.53 5.74
N LYS A 304 33.45 -4.75 5.75
CA LYS A 304 34.84 -5.24 5.86
C LYS A 304 35.47 -5.06 7.24
N SER A 305 34.76 -4.51 8.23
CA SER A 305 35.36 -4.21 9.53
C SER A 305 36.08 -5.45 10.09
N ASN A 306 37.36 -5.33 10.41
CA ASN A 306 38.18 -6.42 10.98
C ASN A 306 38.90 -5.88 12.23
N ILE A 307 38.80 -6.66 13.32
CA ILE A 307 39.65 -6.90 14.52
C ILE A 307 40.68 -5.84 15.02
N PHE A 308 41.32 -5.01 14.19
CA PHE A 308 42.48 -4.19 14.62
C PHE A 308 42.18 -2.74 15.08
N ALA A 309 40.92 -2.30 15.16
CA ALA A 309 40.60 -0.90 15.46
C ALA A 309 39.59 -0.66 16.61
N GLY A 310 39.35 -1.65 17.49
CA GLY A 310 38.62 -1.42 18.75
C GLY A 310 37.18 -0.88 18.62
N GLN A 311 36.53 -1.07 17.48
CA GLN A 311 35.10 -0.78 17.26
C GLN A 311 34.33 -2.07 16.95
N SER A 312 33.05 -2.10 17.35
CA SER A 312 32.17 -3.28 17.31
C SER A 312 32.21 -4.05 15.98
N LEU A 313 32.41 -5.36 16.08
CA LEU A 313 32.80 -6.31 15.03
C LEU A 313 31.59 -7.14 14.55
N ILE A 314 30.58 -6.49 13.97
CA ILE A 314 29.28 -7.16 13.76
C ILE A 314 29.22 -8.11 12.55
N PHE A 315 30.14 -7.98 11.60
CA PHE A 315 30.19 -8.80 10.39
C PHE A 315 31.39 -9.77 10.37
N ASP A 316 32.29 -9.68 11.35
CA ASP A 316 33.54 -10.45 11.40
C ASP A 316 33.32 -11.96 11.46
N ASP A 317 32.35 -12.41 12.26
CA ASP A 317 31.97 -13.83 12.33
C ASP A 317 31.56 -14.37 10.96
N CYS A 318 31.03 -13.50 10.10
CA CYS A 318 30.62 -13.86 8.76
C CYS A 318 31.77 -14.00 7.76
N HIS A 319 32.87 -13.24 7.93
CA HIS A 319 34.00 -13.25 6.99
C HIS A 319 34.67 -14.61 6.86
N LEU A 320 34.47 -15.49 7.84
CA LEU A 320 34.94 -16.87 7.78
C LEU A 320 34.10 -17.75 6.85
N HIS A 321 32.87 -17.34 6.53
CA HIS A 321 31.88 -18.14 5.80
C HIS A 321 31.46 -17.53 4.46
N VAL A 322 31.46 -16.20 4.35
CA VAL A 322 31.09 -15.44 3.15
C VAL A 322 32.18 -14.42 2.87
N ASP A 323 32.67 -14.38 1.62
CA ASP A 323 33.66 -13.38 1.20
C ASP A 323 33.01 -11.98 1.19
N PRO A 324 33.51 -11.01 1.99
CA PRO A 324 32.95 -9.66 2.03
C PRO A 324 33.33 -8.80 0.82
N GLU A 325 34.33 -9.20 0.02
CA GLU A 325 34.87 -8.34 -1.04
C GLU A 325 33.84 -8.01 -2.13
N PRO A 326 33.07 -8.97 -2.68
CA PRO A 326 32.05 -8.68 -3.69
C PRO A 326 30.99 -7.70 -3.17
N TYR A 327 30.43 -7.95 -1.98
CA TYR A 327 29.38 -7.11 -1.37
C TYR A 327 29.88 -5.71 -1.03
N HIS A 328 31.14 -5.57 -0.63
CA HIS A 328 31.74 -4.26 -0.43
C HIS A 328 31.90 -3.49 -1.74
N SER A 329 32.30 -4.16 -2.83
CA SER A 329 32.39 -3.54 -4.16
C SER A 329 31.02 -3.09 -4.64
N ASP A 330 30.01 -3.96 -4.53
CA ASP A 330 28.61 -3.66 -4.85
C ASP A 330 28.12 -2.45 -4.05
N CYS A 331 28.36 -2.44 -2.73
CA CYS A 331 27.99 -1.31 -1.87
C CYS A 331 28.64 0.00 -2.31
N LEU A 332 29.94 -0.01 -2.67
CA LEU A 332 30.61 1.20 -3.15
C LEU A 332 29.98 1.70 -4.45
N TYR A 333 29.62 0.78 -5.34
CA TYR A 333 28.97 1.09 -6.60
C TYR A 333 27.60 1.75 -6.35
N ASP A 334 26.72 1.06 -5.61
CA ASP A 334 25.37 1.50 -5.25
C ASP A 334 25.39 2.87 -4.55
N LEU A 335 26.22 3.07 -3.51
CA LEU A 335 26.24 4.33 -2.76
C LEU A 335 26.81 5.50 -3.56
N CYS A 336 27.78 5.24 -4.44
CA CYS A 336 28.33 6.30 -5.28
C CYS A 336 27.35 6.72 -6.37
N SER A 337 26.54 5.80 -6.89
CA SER A 337 25.45 6.04 -7.84
C SER A 337 24.14 6.49 -7.18
N CYS A 338 24.08 6.55 -5.85
CA CYS A 338 22.83 6.81 -5.13
C CYS A 338 22.34 8.25 -5.32
N GLU A 339 21.14 8.41 -5.88
CA GLU A 339 20.43 9.68 -6.04
C GLU A 339 19.27 9.85 -5.04
N GLN A 340 18.92 8.78 -4.30
CA GLN A 340 17.85 8.73 -3.30
C GLN A 340 18.41 8.81 -1.86
N ASP A 341 17.58 8.50 -0.86
CA ASP A 341 18.02 8.43 0.52
C ASP A 341 19.10 7.36 0.69
N LEU A 342 20.12 7.67 1.50
CA LEU A 342 21.27 6.79 1.70
C LEU A 342 20.87 5.39 2.18
N SER A 343 19.76 5.26 2.91
CA SER A 343 19.21 3.96 3.34
C SER A 343 18.81 3.06 2.18
N ASP A 344 18.34 3.64 1.08
CA ASP A 344 17.72 2.90 -0.02
C ASP A 344 18.78 2.19 -0.88
N CYS A 345 20.00 2.73 -0.90
CA CYS A 345 21.15 2.10 -1.56
C CYS A 345 22.01 1.29 -0.58
N LEU A 346 22.14 1.73 0.68
CA LEU A 346 23.00 1.06 1.66
C LEU A 346 22.38 -0.18 2.30
N CYS A 347 21.11 -0.10 2.70
CA CYS A 347 20.52 -1.16 3.50
C CYS A 347 20.25 -2.45 2.71
N PRO A 348 19.88 -2.43 1.41
CA PRO A 348 19.69 -3.66 0.63
C PRO A 348 20.96 -4.50 0.50
N ILE A 349 22.12 -3.87 0.27
CA ILE A 349 23.38 -4.61 0.10
C ILE A 349 23.91 -5.17 1.43
N LEU A 350 23.77 -4.41 2.53
CA LEU A 350 24.07 -4.91 3.88
C LEU A 350 23.14 -6.07 4.26
N ALA A 351 21.86 -5.96 3.90
CA ALA A 351 20.89 -7.01 4.12
C ALA A 351 21.22 -8.26 3.30
N ALA A 352 21.61 -8.12 2.02
CA ALA A 352 22.02 -9.23 1.16
C ALA A 352 23.20 -10.00 1.77
N TYR A 353 24.25 -9.30 2.22
CA TYR A 353 25.38 -9.95 2.90
C TYR A 353 24.95 -10.67 4.19
N SER A 354 24.08 -10.04 4.99
CA SER A 354 23.57 -10.64 6.24
C SER A 354 22.72 -11.89 6.01
N VAL A 355 21.94 -11.93 4.92
CA VAL A 355 21.10 -13.08 4.55
C VAL A 355 21.96 -14.25 4.09
N GLU A 356 22.99 -14.00 3.29
CA GLU A 356 23.93 -15.06 2.90
C GLU A 356 24.72 -15.58 4.11
N CYS A 357 25.03 -14.71 5.07
CA CYS A 357 25.57 -15.14 6.36
C CYS A 357 24.64 -16.10 7.10
N ALA A 358 23.36 -15.73 7.22
CA ALA A 358 22.37 -16.50 7.92
C ALA A 358 22.12 -17.87 7.25
N ARG A 359 22.25 -17.94 5.92
CA ARG A 359 22.22 -19.21 5.16
C ARG A 359 23.40 -20.13 5.47
N LYS A 360 24.55 -19.58 5.89
CA LYS A 360 25.70 -20.34 6.41
C LYS A 360 25.61 -20.60 7.92
N GLY A 361 24.49 -20.27 8.56
CA GLY A 361 24.21 -20.52 9.97
C GLY A 361 24.72 -19.43 10.92
N VAL A 362 25.19 -18.29 10.39
CA VAL A 362 25.71 -17.18 11.19
C VAL A 362 24.70 -16.03 11.19
N LEU A 363 24.03 -15.84 12.32
CA LEU A 363 22.99 -14.82 12.49
C LEU A 363 23.61 -13.51 12.99
N LEU A 364 23.38 -12.40 12.27
CA LEU A 364 23.97 -11.09 12.57
C LEU A 364 22.90 -10.08 13.00
N ASP A 365 23.08 -9.42 14.15
CA ASP A 365 22.20 -8.31 14.59
C ASP A 365 22.64 -6.95 14.03
N TRP A 366 22.74 -6.85 12.71
CA TRP A 366 23.41 -5.72 12.07
C TRP A 366 22.59 -4.42 12.08
N ARG A 367 21.26 -4.49 12.02
CA ARG A 367 20.38 -3.30 11.92
C ARG A 367 20.41 -2.43 13.18
N GLY A 368 20.62 -3.01 14.36
CA GLY A 368 20.77 -2.25 15.61
C GLY A 368 22.06 -1.43 15.67
N HIS A 369 23.04 -1.79 14.83
CA HIS A 369 24.39 -1.22 14.85
C HIS A 369 24.68 -0.34 13.63
N VAL A 370 23.84 -0.43 12.60
CA VAL A 370 23.85 0.47 11.44
C VAL A 370 22.68 1.43 11.57
N ARG A 371 22.90 2.57 12.25
CA ARG A 371 21.85 3.58 12.53
C ARG A 371 21.03 4.02 11.31
N GLN A 372 21.65 4.02 10.14
CA GLN A 372 21.00 4.36 8.86
C GLN A 372 19.96 3.32 8.40
N CYS A 373 19.98 2.13 8.99
CA CYS A 373 19.19 0.96 8.62
C CYS A 373 18.35 0.39 9.78
N GLY A 374 18.21 1.13 10.89
CA GLY A 374 17.45 0.78 12.10
C GLY A 374 16.48 1.88 12.54
N GLU A 375 15.63 1.60 13.53
CA GLU A 375 14.52 2.45 14.00
C GLU A 375 14.79 2.99 15.43
N TRP A 376 14.46 4.24 15.72
CA TRP A 376 14.65 4.83 17.07
C TRP A 376 13.53 4.40 18.03
N VAL A 377 13.89 3.78 19.16
CA VAL A 377 12.97 3.39 20.24
C VAL A 377 13.48 3.89 21.59
N VAL A 378 12.63 3.86 22.62
CA VAL A 378 12.99 4.27 23.97
C VAL A 378 13.15 3.04 24.85
N SER A 379 14.31 2.90 25.49
CA SER A 379 14.61 1.82 26.44
C SER A 379 14.49 2.32 27.88
N GLY A 380 13.74 1.56 28.71
CA GLY A 380 13.76 1.70 30.17
C GLY A 380 13.03 2.90 30.77
N GLY A 381 12.17 3.60 30.02
CA GLY A 381 11.39 4.73 30.52
C GLY A 381 9.88 4.49 30.56
N GLU A 382 9.18 5.27 31.37
CA GLU A 382 7.72 5.24 31.49
C GLU A 382 7.11 6.44 30.76
N TRP A 383 6.08 6.20 29.93
CA TRP A 383 5.35 7.26 29.26
C TRP A 383 4.53 8.03 30.29
N VAL A 384 4.88 9.29 30.53
CA VAL A 384 4.16 10.18 31.45
C VAL A 384 3.67 11.41 30.70
N VAL A 385 2.52 11.94 31.11
CA VAL A 385 2.00 13.19 30.54
C VAL A 385 2.53 14.35 31.37
N SER A 386 3.33 15.22 30.75
CA SER A 386 3.80 16.48 31.36
C SER A 386 3.45 17.63 30.44
N GLY A 387 2.70 18.62 30.94
CA GLY A 387 2.28 19.77 30.13
C GLY A 387 1.30 19.45 28.99
N GLY A 388 0.70 18.26 28.97
CA GLY A 388 -0.22 17.82 27.90
C GLY A 388 0.45 17.01 26.79
N GLU A 389 1.76 16.79 26.85
CA GLU A 389 2.50 15.90 25.96
C GLU A 389 2.92 14.62 26.65
N TRP A 390 2.91 13.51 25.91
CA TRP A 390 3.53 12.25 26.33
C TRP A 390 5.05 12.39 26.25
N VAL A 391 5.69 12.47 27.41
CA VAL A 391 7.14 12.49 27.54
C VAL A 391 7.60 11.25 28.30
N VAL A 392 8.75 10.72 27.90
CA VAL A 392 9.33 9.57 28.58
C VAL A 392 10.04 10.04 29.84
N SER A 393 9.58 9.57 31.01
CA SER A 393 10.31 9.74 32.26
C SER A 393 11.30 8.59 32.43
N GLY A 394 12.59 8.92 32.46
CA GLY A 394 13.65 7.99 32.88
C GLY A 394 14.15 6.97 31.86
N GLY A 395 13.90 7.13 30.56
CA GLY A 395 14.38 6.24 29.49
C GLY A 395 15.51 6.82 28.61
N GLU A 396 16.19 5.96 27.87
CA GLU A 396 17.24 6.30 26.90
C GLU A 396 16.76 6.03 25.47
N TRP A 397 16.96 6.98 24.54
CA TRP A 397 16.72 6.74 23.11
C TRP A 397 17.78 5.79 22.56
N VAL A 398 17.36 4.58 22.17
CA VAL A 398 18.20 3.54 21.57
C VAL A 398 17.74 3.26 20.15
N VAL A 399 18.63 2.88 19.26
CA VAL A 399 18.24 2.39 17.93
C VAL A 399 17.84 0.92 18.09
N SER A 400 16.57 0.59 17.93
CA SER A 400 16.14 -0.79 17.70
C SER A 400 16.59 -1.23 16.32
N GLY A 401 17.12 -2.45 16.23
CA GLY A 401 17.56 -3.04 14.96
C GLY A 401 16.42 -3.50 14.05
N GLY A 402 15.30 -2.80 14.02
CA GLY A 402 14.07 -3.30 13.42
C GLY A 402 13.61 -2.53 12.19
N VAL A 403 13.11 -3.29 11.21
CA VAL A 403 11.95 -2.87 10.41
C VAL A 403 10.75 -2.78 11.37
N HIS A 404 9.89 -1.77 11.27
CA HIS A 404 8.73 -1.66 12.15
C HIS A 404 7.84 -2.91 12.01
N CYS A 405 7.80 -3.71 13.07
CA CYS A 405 6.97 -4.91 13.17
C CYS A 405 5.72 -4.62 14.00
N THR A 406 4.58 -5.11 13.55
CA THR A 406 3.29 -4.97 14.23
C THR A 406 2.75 -6.35 14.63
N GLY A 407 1.72 -6.40 15.47
CA GLY A 407 1.07 -7.67 15.83
C GLY A 407 1.91 -8.60 16.71
N GLY A 408 2.87 -8.07 17.49
CA GLY A 408 3.74 -8.88 18.36
C GLY A 408 4.88 -9.60 17.64
N GLN A 409 5.08 -9.32 16.35
CA GLN A 409 6.24 -9.79 15.59
C GLN A 409 7.52 -9.07 16.02
N GLN A 410 8.66 -9.69 15.74
CA GLN A 410 9.98 -9.11 15.90
C GLN A 410 10.79 -9.24 14.61
N TYR A 411 11.68 -8.29 14.34
CA TYR A 411 12.57 -8.40 13.20
C TYR A 411 13.54 -9.57 13.41
N GLN A 412 13.67 -10.43 12.40
CA GLN A 412 14.60 -11.55 12.39
C GLN A 412 15.32 -11.55 11.04
N VAL A 413 16.65 -11.70 11.06
CA VAL A 413 17.43 -11.93 9.82
C VAL A 413 17.14 -13.32 9.25
N CYS A 414 16.68 -14.25 10.10
CA CYS A 414 16.42 -15.63 9.75
C CYS A 414 15.18 -16.19 10.45
N GLY A 415 14.01 -15.70 10.05
CA GLY A 415 12.72 -16.28 10.41
C GLY A 415 12.47 -17.62 9.72
N ASP A 416 11.47 -18.35 10.20
CA ASP A 416 11.07 -19.64 9.66
C ASP A 416 9.98 -19.47 8.59
N SER A 417 10.33 -19.75 7.33
CA SER A 417 9.41 -19.66 6.18
C SER A 417 8.17 -20.56 6.27
N CYS A 418 8.18 -21.57 7.14
CA CYS A 418 7.13 -22.57 7.25
C CYS A 418 6.12 -22.26 8.35
N THR A 419 6.48 -21.41 9.29
CA THR A 419 5.64 -21.09 10.45
C THR A 419 5.19 -19.64 10.44
N HIS A 420 5.11 -19.02 9.26
CA HIS A 420 4.75 -17.62 9.13
C HIS A 420 3.29 -17.37 9.56
N SER A 421 2.36 -18.27 9.22
CA SER A 421 0.96 -18.22 9.67
C SER A 421 0.41 -19.57 10.12
N CYS A 422 -0.68 -19.56 10.90
CA CYS A 422 -1.44 -20.77 11.23
C CYS A 422 -1.89 -21.54 9.97
N TYR A 423 -2.19 -20.83 8.88
CA TYR A 423 -2.59 -21.46 7.63
C TYR A 423 -1.43 -22.22 6.96
N ASP A 424 -0.22 -21.65 6.96
CA ASP A 424 0.98 -22.31 6.42
C ASP A 424 1.28 -23.61 7.20
N LEU A 425 1.15 -23.57 8.54
CA LEU A 425 1.31 -24.74 9.40
C LEU A 425 0.29 -25.85 9.09
N ALA A 426 -0.96 -25.48 8.86
CA ALA A 426 -2.05 -26.43 8.66
C ALA A 426 -2.06 -27.06 7.25
N THR A 427 -1.62 -26.31 6.24
CA THR A 427 -1.74 -26.72 4.82
C THR A 427 -0.44 -27.25 4.22
N ASN A 428 0.72 -26.96 4.85
CA ASN A 428 2.02 -27.42 4.37
C ASN A 428 2.83 -28.16 5.46
N PRO A 429 2.34 -29.31 5.95
CA PRO A 429 3.01 -30.08 7.00
C PRO A 429 4.39 -30.63 6.58
N GLY A 430 4.70 -30.67 5.27
CA GLY A 430 5.98 -31.10 4.71
C GLY A 430 6.95 -29.96 4.39
N CYS A 431 6.65 -28.72 4.80
CA CYS A 431 7.46 -27.54 4.50
C CYS A 431 8.89 -27.68 5.07
N LYS A 432 9.89 -27.34 4.25
CA LYS A 432 11.29 -27.29 4.67
C LYS A 432 11.63 -25.86 5.08
N ARG A 433 12.03 -25.66 6.34
CA ARG A 433 12.42 -24.35 6.88
C ARG A 433 13.45 -23.69 5.98
N LYS A 434 13.14 -22.49 5.52
CA LYS A 434 14.07 -21.58 4.85
C LYS A 434 14.22 -20.32 5.69
N CYS A 435 15.42 -19.78 5.64
CA CYS A 435 15.80 -18.56 6.35
C CYS A 435 15.19 -17.35 5.65
N VAL A 436 14.30 -16.62 6.32
CA VAL A 436 13.64 -15.43 5.73
C VAL A 436 13.84 -14.20 6.59
N GLU A 437 14.39 -13.15 6.00
CA GLU A 437 14.55 -11.85 6.62
C GLU A 437 13.19 -11.13 6.73
N GLY A 438 12.91 -10.51 7.88
CA GLY A 438 11.77 -9.63 8.06
C GLY A 438 11.14 -9.76 9.45
N CYS A 439 9.94 -9.20 9.60
CA CYS A 439 9.11 -9.37 10.78
C CYS A 439 8.58 -10.81 10.82
N ASN A 440 8.89 -11.50 11.90
CA ASN A 440 8.49 -12.88 12.15
C ASN A 440 8.07 -13.03 13.61
N CYS A 441 7.16 -13.95 13.89
CA CYS A 441 6.79 -14.24 15.26
C CYS A 441 7.96 -14.85 16.06
N PRO A 442 8.01 -14.61 17.39
CA PRO A 442 8.97 -15.29 18.27
C PRO A 442 8.83 -16.82 18.18
N GLU A 443 9.88 -17.54 18.61
CA GLU A 443 9.87 -19.01 18.62
C GLU A 443 8.67 -19.57 19.41
N GLY A 444 7.94 -20.51 18.82
CA GLY A 444 6.71 -21.08 19.38
C GLY A 444 5.42 -20.31 19.09
N PHE A 445 5.51 -19.17 18.38
CA PHE A 445 4.37 -18.35 17.95
C PHE A 445 4.29 -18.27 16.42
N THR A 446 3.12 -17.95 15.89
CA THR A 446 2.86 -17.76 14.45
C THR A 446 1.72 -16.76 14.24
N LEU A 447 1.54 -16.22 13.03
CA LEU A 447 0.48 -15.26 12.76
C LEU A 447 -0.89 -15.94 12.66
N ASP A 448 -1.88 -15.36 13.32
CA ASP A 448 -3.28 -15.63 13.04
C ASP A 448 -3.78 -14.87 11.79
N ALA A 449 -5.05 -15.08 11.42
CA ALA A 449 -5.67 -14.42 10.26
C ALA A 449 -5.75 -12.88 10.38
N SER A 450 -5.60 -12.33 11.59
CA SER A 450 -5.60 -10.87 11.84
C SER A 450 -4.20 -10.27 11.81
N GLY A 451 -3.16 -11.09 11.62
CA GLY A 451 -1.76 -10.67 11.61
C GLY A 451 -1.16 -10.48 13.01
N ILE A 452 -1.68 -11.18 14.02
CA ILE A 452 -1.18 -11.15 15.41
C ILE A 452 -0.47 -12.46 15.73
N CYS A 453 0.68 -12.39 16.40
CA CYS A 453 1.41 -13.57 16.87
C CYS A 453 0.66 -14.27 18.00
N VAL A 454 0.20 -15.49 17.73
CA VAL A 454 -0.45 -16.39 18.68
C VAL A 454 0.41 -17.64 18.90
N PRO A 455 0.33 -18.30 20.08
CA PRO A 455 0.99 -19.58 20.28
C PRO A 455 0.54 -20.59 19.21
N MET A 456 1.48 -21.36 18.64
CA MET A 456 1.16 -22.36 17.61
C MET A 456 0.10 -23.37 18.08
N SER A 457 0.02 -23.65 19.39
CA SER A 457 -0.99 -24.51 20.00
C SER A 457 -2.42 -23.99 19.90
N GLN A 458 -2.62 -22.70 19.59
CA GLN A 458 -3.95 -22.11 19.37
C GLN A 458 -4.38 -22.14 17.89
N CYS A 459 -3.49 -22.54 16.99
CA CYS A 459 -3.80 -22.56 15.57
C CYS A 459 -4.85 -23.61 15.22
N PRO A 460 -5.81 -23.26 14.35
CA PRO A 460 -6.78 -24.22 13.85
C PRO A 460 -6.14 -25.20 12.85
N CYS A 461 -6.67 -26.41 12.79
CA CYS A 461 -6.33 -27.41 11.78
C CYS A 461 -7.28 -27.29 10.60
N VAL A 462 -6.79 -27.58 9.39
CA VAL A 462 -7.60 -27.57 8.19
C VAL A 462 -7.94 -29.00 7.79
N TYR A 463 -9.22 -29.29 7.56
CA TYR A 463 -9.67 -30.55 6.95
C TYR A 463 -10.74 -30.27 5.89
N LEU A 464 -10.53 -30.78 4.67
CA LEU A 464 -11.38 -30.52 3.49
C LEU A 464 -11.70 -29.02 3.27
N GLY A 465 -10.71 -28.16 3.50
CA GLY A 465 -10.83 -26.71 3.31
C GLY A 465 -11.58 -25.95 4.42
N LYS A 466 -11.93 -26.63 5.53
CA LYS A 466 -12.55 -26.03 6.72
C LYS A 466 -11.59 -26.01 7.90
N GLU A 467 -11.62 -24.92 8.67
CA GLU A 467 -10.83 -24.76 9.89
C GLU A 467 -11.55 -25.32 11.13
N TYR A 468 -10.78 -26.03 11.96
CA TYR A 468 -11.21 -26.64 13.21
C TYR A 468 -10.30 -26.14 14.33
N LYS A 469 -10.89 -25.68 15.44
CA LYS A 469 -10.13 -25.12 16.56
C LYS A 469 -9.18 -26.15 17.17
N ALA A 470 -8.09 -25.67 17.77
CA ALA A 470 -7.19 -26.51 18.56
C ALA A 470 -7.95 -27.32 19.64
N GLY A 471 -7.56 -28.58 19.81
CA GLY A 471 -8.23 -29.55 20.69
C GLY A 471 -9.53 -30.13 20.12
N TYR A 472 -9.92 -29.78 18.88
CA TYR A 472 -11.06 -30.42 18.24
C TYR A 472 -10.72 -31.88 17.87
N GLU A 473 -11.58 -32.81 18.29
CA GLU A 473 -11.45 -34.22 17.97
C GLU A 473 -12.46 -34.65 16.90
N MET A 474 -12.02 -35.44 15.94
CA MET A 474 -12.89 -36.05 14.94
C MET A 474 -12.45 -37.46 14.56
N MET A 475 -13.40 -38.28 14.12
CA MET A 475 -13.11 -39.59 13.55
C MET A 475 -13.05 -39.46 12.02
N GLN A 476 -11.89 -39.73 11.44
CA GLN A 476 -11.65 -39.67 10.00
C GLN A 476 -10.98 -40.96 9.50
N PRO A 477 -11.15 -41.33 8.22
CA PRO A 477 -10.33 -42.37 7.63
C PRO A 477 -8.84 -41.96 7.63
N ASP A 478 -7.95 -42.87 8.04
CA ASP A 478 -6.51 -42.74 7.85
C ASP A 478 -6.12 -42.87 6.37
N ALA A 479 -4.82 -42.75 6.09
CA ALA A 479 -4.28 -42.85 4.73
C ALA A 479 -4.60 -44.19 4.04
N GLU A 480 -4.92 -45.23 4.82
CA GLU A 480 -5.28 -46.58 4.37
C GLU A 480 -6.80 -46.83 4.35
N GLY A 481 -7.62 -45.83 4.71
CA GLY A 481 -9.09 -45.88 4.70
C GLY A 481 -9.73 -46.53 5.93
N LYS A 482 -8.97 -46.79 7.00
CA LYS A 482 -9.50 -47.27 8.30
C LYS A 482 -9.82 -46.10 9.20
N ARG A 483 -10.78 -46.27 10.12
CA ARG A 483 -11.17 -45.19 11.04
C ARG A 483 -10.04 -44.91 12.04
N SER A 484 -9.68 -43.63 12.17
CA SER A 484 -8.75 -43.09 13.14
C SER A 484 -9.37 -41.92 13.89
N VAL A 485 -9.05 -41.79 15.18
CA VAL A 485 -9.45 -40.62 15.99
C VAL A 485 -8.31 -39.63 15.90
N CYS A 486 -8.65 -38.40 15.52
CA CYS A 486 -7.69 -37.35 15.29
C CYS A 486 -8.03 -36.12 16.11
N GLU A 487 -7.02 -35.58 16.81
CA GLU A 487 -7.11 -34.34 17.55
C GLU A 487 -6.33 -33.25 16.83
N CYS A 488 -6.92 -32.05 16.77
CA CYS A 488 -6.24 -30.89 16.24
C CYS A 488 -5.19 -30.36 17.23
N ILE A 489 -3.91 -30.59 16.97
CA ILE A 489 -2.79 -30.17 17.82
C ILE A 489 -1.81 -29.36 16.98
N MET A 490 -1.59 -28.09 17.36
CA MET A 490 -0.63 -27.20 16.70
C MET A 490 -0.85 -27.07 15.18
N ALA A 491 -2.11 -26.84 14.76
CA ALA A 491 -2.52 -26.81 13.35
C ALA A 491 -2.38 -28.14 12.57
N GLN A 492 -1.92 -29.23 13.19
CA GLN A 492 -1.80 -30.56 12.58
C GLN A 492 -2.79 -31.57 13.20
N TRP A 493 -3.21 -32.54 12.38
CA TRP A 493 -4.05 -33.64 12.85
C TRP A 493 -3.17 -34.74 13.46
N ASP A 494 -3.23 -34.89 14.78
CA ASP A 494 -2.59 -36.01 15.48
C ASP A 494 -3.57 -37.17 15.60
N CYS A 495 -3.28 -38.27 14.89
CA CYS A 495 -4.21 -39.37 14.67
C CYS A 495 -3.73 -40.67 15.31
N HIS A 496 -4.64 -41.41 15.94
CA HIS A 496 -4.38 -42.74 16.49
C HIS A 496 -5.51 -43.73 16.18
N GLU A 497 -5.18 -45.02 16.27
CA GLU A 497 -6.17 -46.08 16.11
C GLU A 497 -7.21 -46.03 17.25
N PRO A 498 -8.52 -46.07 16.95
CA PRO A 498 -9.56 -45.89 17.95
C PRO A 498 -9.70 -47.13 18.83
N THR A 499 -9.89 -46.91 20.13
CA THR A 499 -10.24 -47.97 21.07
C THR A 499 -11.68 -48.46 20.85
N GLN A 500 -12.01 -49.66 21.35
CA GLN A 500 -13.38 -50.20 21.29
C GLN A 500 -14.44 -49.25 21.87
N ASN A 501 -14.10 -48.56 22.97
CA ASN A 501 -15.01 -47.59 23.59
C ASN A 501 -15.22 -46.32 22.74
N GLU A 502 -14.19 -45.88 22.01
CA GLU A 502 -14.29 -44.70 21.13
C GLU A 502 -15.07 -45.01 19.84
N LEU A 503 -14.96 -46.24 19.32
CA LEU A 503 -15.78 -46.73 18.21
C LEU A 503 -17.27 -46.78 18.55
N GLU A 504 -17.62 -46.95 19.81
CA GLU A 504 -19.00 -47.01 20.33
C GLU A 504 -19.49 -45.66 20.89
N SER A 505 -18.65 -44.62 20.89
CA SER A 505 -18.96 -43.32 21.50
C SER A 505 -19.85 -42.45 20.62
N GLU A 506 -21.00 -42.02 21.15
CA GLU A 506 -21.93 -41.08 20.49
C GLU A 506 -21.27 -39.73 20.12
N LYS A 507 -20.15 -39.37 20.77
CA LYS A 507 -19.34 -38.18 20.47
C LYS A 507 -18.89 -38.11 18.99
N PHE A 508 -18.70 -39.26 18.35
CA PHE A 508 -18.23 -39.37 16.96
C PHE A 508 -19.33 -39.81 15.98
N PHE A 509 -20.56 -40.02 16.45
CA PHE A 509 -21.73 -40.35 15.60
C PHE A 509 -22.41 -39.13 14.99
N GLU A 510 -22.16 -37.93 15.53
CA GLU A 510 -22.46 -36.67 14.84
C GLU A 510 -21.31 -36.30 13.91
N LEU A 511 -21.20 -37.00 12.78
CA LEU A 511 -20.73 -36.28 11.59
C LEU A 511 -21.71 -35.11 11.42
N PRO A 512 -21.26 -33.86 11.25
CA PRO A 512 -22.13 -32.82 10.73
C PRO A 512 -22.53 -33.26 9.33
N GLN A 513 -23.61 -34.03 9.25
CA GLN A 513 -24.48 -34.08 8.09
C GLN A 513 -24.79 -32.61 7.83
N VAL A 514 -24.14 -32.05 6.82
CA VAL A 514 -24.59 -30.82 6.18
C VAL A 514 -25.91 -31.21 5.50
N GLY A 515 -26.95 -31.36 6.33
CA GLY A 515 -28.31 -31.54 5.89
C GLY A 515 -28.74 -30.21 5.31
N CYS A 516 -28.43 -29.98 4.04
CA CYS A 516 -29.06 -28.90 3.30
C CYS A 516 -30.54 -29.24 3.26
N SER A 517 -31.34 -28.50 4.03
CA SER A 517 -32.77 -28.74 4.06
C SER A 517 -33.37 -28.27 2.74
N GLU A 518 -33.94 -29.18 1.96
CA GLU A 518 -34.72 -28.83 0.77
C GLU A 518 -35.87 -27.87 1.11
N SER A 519 -36.37 -27.87 2.35
CA SER A 519 -37.38 -26.91 2.82
C SER A 519 -36.90 -25.46 2.83
N ASP A 520 -35.58 -25.26 2.94
CA ASP A 520 -34.95 -23.94 3.07
C ASP A 520 -34.32 -23.50 1.74
N ASN A 521 -34.71 -24.16 0.64
CA ASN A 521 -34.16 -23.99 -0.70
C ASN A 521 -32.64 -24.17 -0.77
N LEU A 522 -32.05 -25.04 0.06
CA LEU A 522 -30.63 -25.34 0.07
C LEU A 522 -30.33 -26.70 -0.58
N VAL A 523 -29.29 -26.77 -1.39
CA VAL A 523 -28.78 -27.99 -2.02
C VAL A 523 -27.30 -28.15 -1.68
N TYR A 524 -26.92 -29.38 -1.33
CA TYR A 524 -25.53 -29.73 -1.11
C TYR A 524 -24.77 -29.72 -2.44
N THR A 525 -23.63 -29.06 -2.47
CA THR A 525 -22.68 -29.11 -3.59
C THR A 525 -21.31 -29.50 -3.06
N GLU A 526 -20.62 -30.37 -3.81
CA GLU A 526 -19.21 -30.70 -3.56
C GLU A 526 -18.29 -29.52 -3.93
N CYS A 527 -18.82 -28.57 -4.72
CA CYS A 527 -18.13 -27.39 -5.21
C CYS A 527 -19.00 -26.13 -5.03
N MET A 528 -18.72 -25.33 -4.00
CA MET A 528 -19.26 -23.99 -3.88
C MET A 528 -18.45 -23.01 -4.76
N PRO A 529 -19.12 -22.10 -5.50
CA PRO A 529 -18.43 -20.97 -6.13
C PRO A 529 -17.81 -20.05 -5.06
N ASP A 530 -16.68 -19.41 -5.36
CA ASP A 530 -15.93 -18.55 -4.42
C ASP A 530 -16.77 -17.39 -3.88
N GLU A 531 -17.69 -16.88 -4.70
CA GLU A 531 -18.73 -15.96 -4.30
C GLU A 531 -20.10 -16.59 -4.58
N GLU A 532 -20.87 -16.84 -3.51
CA GLU A 532 -22.28 -17.18 -3.69
C GLU A 532 -23.01 -15.97 -4.27
N ALA A 533 -23.83 -16.20 -5.30
CA ALA A 533 -24.76 -15.18 -5.77
C ALA A 533 -25.71 -14.81 -4.62
N THR A 534 -25.54 -13.60 -4.11
CA THR A 534 -26.43 -12.98 -3.12
C THR A 534 -27.39 -12.04 -3.82
N CYS A 535 -28.41 -11.56 -3.12
CA CYS A 535 -29.27 -10.50 -3.67
C CYS A 535 -28.51 -9.23 -4.07
N LYS A 536 -27.29 -8.99 -3.54
CA LYS A 536 -26.40 -7.89 -3.98
C LYS A 536 -25.56 -8.23 -5.21
N THR A 537 -25.15 -9.48 -5.34
CA THR A 537 -24.13 -9.89 -6.32
C THR A 537 -24.69 -10.67 -7.51
N MET A 538 -25.98 -11.05 -7.50
CA MET A 538 -26.59 -11.92 -8.51
C MET A 538 -26.55 -11.37 -9.95
N HIS A 539 -26.45 -10.05 -10.13
CA HIS A 539 -26.46 -9.38 -11.44
C HIS A 539 -25.06 -9.19 -12.07
N PHE A 540 -24.01 -9.39 -11.28
CA PHE A 540 -22.61 -9.22 -11.71
C PHE A 540 -21.94 -10.54 -12.10
N VAL A 541 -22.61 -11.68 -11.87
CA VAL A 541 -22.05 -13.00 -12.19
C VAL A 541 -22.34 -13.32 -13.67
N GLU A 542 -21.54 -12.78 -14.58
CA GLU A 542 -21.37 -13.44 -15.88
C GLU A 542 -20.70 -14.79 -15.63
N SER A 543 -21.47 -15.85 -15.87
CA SER A 543 -21.07 -17.23 -15.64
C SER A 543 -19.96 -17.65 -16.60
N GLU A 544 -18.72 -17.74 -16.12
CA GLU A 544 -17.72 -18.73 -16.60
C GLU A 544 -16.51 -18.93 -15.66
N HIS A 545 -16.57 -18.50 -14.40
CA HIS A 545 -15.54 -18.85 -13.40
C HIS A 545 -15.96 -20.08 -12.60
N VAL A 546 -15.59 -21.26 -13.09
CA VAL A 546 -15.42 -22.43 -12.22
C VAL A 546 -14.08 -22.24 -11.52
N SER A 547 -14.10 -21.95 -10.22
CA SER A 547 -12.91 -21.94 -9.38
C SER A 547 -12.21 -23.30 -9.43
N ASP A 548 -10.89 -23.32 -9.61
CA ASP A 548 -10.08 -24.53 -9.50
C ASP A 548 -9.88 -24.97 -8.02
N THR A 549 -10.46 -24.24 -7.06
CA THR A 549 -10.54 -24.60 -5.63
C THR A 549 -11.99 -24.82 -5.20
N CYS A 550 -12.28 -26.06 -4.83
CA CYS A 550 -13.64 -26.56 -4.61
C CYS A 550 -13.87 -26.79 -3.11
N LYS A 551 -14.74 -25.98 -2.46
CA LYS A 551 -15.18 -26.21 -1.07
C LYS A 551 -16.59 -26.80 -1.05
N ALA A 552 -16.81 -27.92 -0.35
CA ALA A 552 -18.13 -28.52 -0.23
C ALA A 552 -19.02 -27.77 0.79
N GLY A 553 -20.31 -27.58 0.49
CA GLY A 553 -21.24 -26.85 1.36
C GLY A 553 -22.69 -26.81 0.85
N CYS A 554 -23.59 -26.12 1.57
CA CYS A 554 -24.96 -25.87 1.12
C CYS A 554 -25.05 -24.57 0.34
N ARG A 555 -25.39 -24.66 -0.94
CA ARG A 555 -25.71 -23.48 -1.76
C ARG A 555 -27.22 -23.36 -1.95
N CYS A 556 -27.70 -22.17 -2.29
CA CYS A 556 -29.09 -22.00 -2.71
C CYS A 556 -29.39 -22.88 -3.94
N SER A 557 -30.59 -23.46 -3.96
CA SER A 557 -31.12 -24.27 -5.05
C SER A 557 -31.08 -23.48 -6.35
N PRO A 558 -30.96 -24.14 -7.51
CA PRO A 558 -31.04 -23.46 -8.81
C PRO A 558 -32.25 -22.50 -8.89
N GLY A 559 -32.01 -21.25 -9.30
CA GLY A 559 -33.01 -20.18 -9.35
C GLY A 559 -33.24 -19.40 -8.04
N HIS A 560 -32.52 -19.74 -6.98
CA HIS A 560 -32.51 -19.03 -5.69
C HIS A 560 -31.13 -18.43 -5.40
N VAL A 561 -31.12 -17.33 -4.66
CA VAL A 561 -29.92 -16.59 -4.25
C VAL A 561 -30.05 -16.24 -2.76
N ARG A 562 -28.90 -16.01 -2.11
CA ARG A 562 -28.87 -15.75 -0.67
C ARG A 562 -29.22 -14.30 -0.39
N ASP A 563 -30.27 -14.07 0.40
CA ASP A 563 -30.63 -12.74 0.86
C ASP A 563 -29.59 -12.22 1.87
N THR A 564 -29.06 -11.03 1.62
CA THR A 564 -27.90 -10.49 2.34
C THR A 564 -28.22 -10.10 3.79
N ASP A 565 -29.49 -9.78 4.08
CA ASP A 565 -29.90 -9.25 5.38
C ASP A 565 -30.43 -10.36 6.29
N THR A 566 -31.19 -11.31 5.72
CA THR A 566 -31.83 -12.41 6.45
C THR A 566 -31.03 -13.72 6.39
N GLY A 567 -30.12 -13.85 5.41
CA GLY A 567 -29.35 -15.06 5.17
C GLY A 567 -30.17 -16.23 4.60
N ALA A 568 -31.43 -16.00 4.21
CA ALA A 568 -32.31 -17.02 3.64
C ALA A 568 -32.13 -17.17 2.12
N CYS A 569 -32.37 -18.36 1.57
CA CYS A 569 -32.40 -18.57 0.12
C CYS A 569 -33.77 -18.16 -0.44
N VAL A 570 -33.79 -17.04 -1.15
CA VAL A 570 -34.99 -16.49 -1.78
C VAL A 570 -34.92 -16.64 -3.30
N PRO A 571 -36.06 -16.70 -4.01
CA PRO A 571 -36.06 -16.62 -5.46
C PRO A 571 -35.39 -15.33 -5.93
N GLN A 572 -34.68 -15.36 -7.06
CA GLN A 572 -34.01 -14.18 -7.63
C GLN A 572 -34.92 -12.94 -7.75
N HIS A 573 -36.18 -13.13 -8.15
CA HIS A 573 -37.18 -12.05 -8.27
C HIS A 573 -37.72 -11.52 -6.93
N ALA A 574 -37.37 -12.16 -5.81
CA ALA A 574 -37.76 -11.75 -4.47
C ALA A 574 -36.65 -10.98 -3.74
N CYS A 575 -35.51 -10.76 -4.39
CA CYS A 575 -34.42 -9.98 -3.84
C CYS A 575 -34.77 -8.49 -3.75
N PRO A 576 -34.41 -7.82 -2.64
CA PRO A 576 -34.49 -6.37 -2.56
C PRO A 576 -33.41 -5.72 -3.42
N CYS A 577 -33.68 -4.52 -3.94
CA CYS A 577 -32.64 -3.68 -4.52
C CYS A 577 -31.84 -3.02 -3.40
N HIS A 578 -30.55 -2.78 -3.63
CA HIS A 578 -29.67 -2.15 -2.63
C HIS A 578 -29.17 -0.80 -3.15
N HIS A 579 -29.22 0.24 -2.30
CA HIS A 579 -28.67 1.56 -2.60
C HIS A 579 -28.31 2.28 -1.30
N GLY A 580 -27.12 2.89 -1.24
CA GLY A 580 -26.68 3.69 -0.10
C GLY A 580 -26.73 2.97 1.25
N GLY A 581 -26.34 1.69 1.28
CA GLY A 581 -26.34 0.84 2.48
C GLY A 581 -27.72 0.42 2.98
N ARG A 582 -28.80 0.65 2.21
CA ARG A 582 -30.19 0.25 2.54
C ARG A 582 -30.77 -0.72 1.51
N SER A 583 -31.73 -1.52 1.95
CA SER A 583 -32.45 -2.51 1.12
C SER A 583 -33.87 -2.00 0.82
N TYR A 584 -34.27 -2.12 -0.44
CA TYR A 584 -35.52 -1.59 -0.99
C TYR A 584 -36.36 -2.72 -1.58
N ALA A 585 -37.64 -2.77 -1.18
CA ALA A 585 -38.58 -3.77 -1.69
C ALA A 585 -39.01 -3.46 -3.13
N GLU A 586 -39.59 -4.45 -3.82
CA GLU A 586 -40.16 -4.33 -5.16
C GLU A 586 -41.08 -3.10 -5.31
N ASN A 587 -40.94 -2.36 -6.41
CA ASN A 587 -41.59 -1.09 -6.72
C ASN A 587 -41.24 0.10 -5.82
N GLN A 588 -40.32 -0.05 -4.86
CA GLN A 588 -39.79 1.13 -4.17
C GLN A 588 -38.89 1.93 -5.08
N THR A 589 -38.90 3.24 -4.90
CA THR A 589 -38.15 4.16 -5.75
C THR A 589 -37.07 4.87 -4.96
N ILE A 590 -35.92 5.06 -5.58
CA ILE A 590 -34.87 6.01 -5.15
C ILE A 590 -34.72 7.10 -6.21
N VAL A 591 -34.03 8.16 -5.85
CA VAL A 591 -33.53 9.15 -6.80
C VAL A 591 -32.01 9.01 -6.79
N GLU A 592 -31.45 8.71 -7.95
CA GLU A 592 -30.01 8.68 -8.18
C GLU A 592 -29.68 9.79 -9.18
N GLU A 593 -28.83 10.73 -8.75
CA GLU A 593 -28.62 12.02 -9.40
C GLU A 593 -29.95 12.78 -9.62
N CYS A 594 -30.51 12.70 -10.84
CA CYS A 594 -31.78 13.28 -11.22
C CYS A 594 -32.81 12.24 -11.72
N ASN A 595 -32.42 10.98 -11.82
CA ASN A 595 -33.26 9.91 -12.33
C ASN A 595 -34.03 9.24 -11.19
N THR A 596 -35.32 8.97 -11.40
CA THR A 596 -36.06 8.07 -10.52
C THR A 596 -35.75 6.63 -10.92
N CYS A 597 -35.23 5.86 -9.97
CA CYS A 597 -34.97 4.43 -10.14
C CYS A 597 -36.01 3.64 -9.40
N THR A 598 -36.65 2.69 -10.07
CA THR A 598 -37.65 1.79 -9.48
C THR A 598 -37.04 0.42 -9.31
N CYS A 599 -37.09 -0.10 -8.10
CA CYS A 599 -36.67 -1.46 -7.82
C CYS A 599 -37.60 -2.44 -8.53
N THR A 600 -37.06 -3.18 -9.50
CA THR A 600 -37.81 -4.16 -10.29
C THR A 600 -37.01 -5.45 -10.36
N ALA A 601 -37.54 -6.53 -9.78
CA ALA A 601 -36.91 -7.84 -9.72
C ALA A 601 -35.46 -7.82 -9.17
N GLY A 602 -35.19 -6.99 -8.16
CA GLY A 602 -33.88 -6.84 -7.54
C GLY A 602 -32.89 -5.96 -8.32
N GLU A 603 -33.31 -5.33 -9.42
CA GLU A 603 -32.51 -4.35 -10.17
C GLU A 603 -33.09 -2.93 -10.08
N TRP A 604 -32.22 -1.92 -10.14
CA TRP A 604 -32.64 -0.54 -10.30
C TRP A 604 -32.94 -0.24 -11.77
N VAL A 605 -34.22 -0.11 -12.10
CA VAL A 605 -34.64 0.42 -13.40
C VAL A 605 -34.74 1.94 -13.28
N CYS A 606 -33.64 2.61 -13.65
CA CYS A 606 -33.52 4.07 -13.63
C CYS A 606 -34.04 4.73 -14.90
N GLY A 607 -34.52 5.96 -14.76
CA GLY A 607 -34.68 6.86 -15.90
C GLY A 607 -33.35 7.05 -16.66
N THR A 608 -33.44 7.37 -17.95
CA THR A 608 -32.28 7.62 -18.82
C THR A 608 -32.08 9.11 -19.06
N GLN A 609 -32.53 9.96 -18.14
CA GLN A 609 -32.39 11.40 -18.28
C GLN A 609 -30.93 11.76 -18.00
N GLU A 610 -30.31 12.51 -18.92
CA GLU A 610 -29.00 13.09 -18.64
C GLU A 610 -29.13 14.09 -17.47
N CYS A 611 -28.27 13.95 -16.47
CA CYS A 611 -28.32 14.75 -15.26
C CYS A 611 -27.32 15.91 -15.28
N PRO A 612 -27.61 17.02 -14.56
CA PRO A 612 -26.65 18.09 -14.33
C PRO A 612 -25.35 17.56 -13.69
N GLN A 613 -24.20 18.10 -14.10
CA GLN A 613 -22.91 17.73 -13.54
C GLN A 613 -22.36 18.80 -12.60
N ILE A 614 -21.53 18.38 -11.64
CA ILE A 614 -21.01 19.22 -10.56
C ILE A 614 -19.48 19.27 -10.65
N CYS A 615 -18.94 20.47 -10.85
CA CYS A 615 -17.52 20.75 -10.62
C CYS A 615 -17.31 21.18 -9.17
N THR A 616 -16.26 20.68 -8.52
CA THR A 616 -15.98 20.95 -7.11
C THR A 616 -14.59 21.55 -6.92
N ALA A 617 -14.46 22.43 -5.93
CA ALA A 617 -13.20 22.93 -5.42
C ALA A 617 -13.25 22.95 -3.88
N TRP A 618 -12.24 22.40 -3.20
CA TRP A 618 -12.20 22.35 -1.73
C TRP A 618 -10.78 22.32 -1.17
N GLY A 619 -10.67 22.55 0.15
CA GLY A 619 -9.41 22.43 0.88
C GLY A 619 -8.32 23.35 0.33
N ASP A 620 -7.09 22.84 0.28
CA ASP A 620 -5.91 23.58 -0.19
C ASP A 620 -5.74 23.52 -1.72
N SER A 621 -6.84 23.79 -2.45
CA SER A 621 -6.94 23.80 -3.91
C SER A 621 -7.00 22.41 -4.59
N HIS A 622 -7.86 21.54 -4.06
CA HIS A 622 -8.31 20.31 -4.71
C HIS A 622 -9.48 20.59 -5.65
N TYR A 623 -9.51 19.94 -6.81
CA TYR A 623 -10.56 20.11 -7.82
C TYR A 623 -11.09 18.76 -8.31
N LYS A 624 -12.39 18.75 -8.64
CA LYS A 624 -13.04 17.71 -9.46
C LYS A 624 -13.72 18.38 -10.63
N THR A 625 -13.40 17.97 -11.86
CA THR A 625 -14.03 18.51 -13.08
C THR A 625 -15.47 18.03 -13.23
N PHE A 626 -16.21 18.58 -14.20
CA PHE A 626 -17.57 18.10 -14.53
C PHE A 626 -17.60 16.65 -14.99
N ASP A 627 -16.50 16.15 -15.55
CA ASP A 627 -16.40 14.79 -16.10
C ASP A 627 -15.72 13.82 -15.11
N GLY A 628 -15.44 14.27 -13.88
CA GLY A 628 -15.02 13.42 -12.75
C GLY A 628 -13.52 13.39 -12.46
N ARG A 629 -12.69 14.13 -13.20
CA ARG A 629 -11.23 14.14 -13.00
C ARG A 629 -10.86 14.86 -11.71
N LEU A 630 -10.26 14.12 -10.78
CA LEU A 630 -9.67 14.65 -9.55
C LEU A 630 -8.24 15.13 -9.78
N TYR A 631 -7.91 16.36 -9.36
CA TYR A 631 -6.55 16.90 -9.47
C TYR A 631 -6.28 18.01 -8.44
N GLU A 632 -5.01 18.41 -8.36
CA GLU A 632 -4.51 19.41 -7.42
C GLU A 632 -3.81 20.55 -8.17
N PHE A 633 -4.06 21.78 -7.76
CA PHE A 633 -3.45 22.96 -8.38
C PHE A 633 -3.29 24.12 -7.40
N HIS A 634 -2.06 24.39 -6.97
CA HIS A 634 -1.74 25.42 -5.98
C HIS A 634 -1.33 26.75 -6.62
N GLY A 635 -2.29 27.42 -7.24
CA GLY A 635 -2.09 28.72 -7.86
C GLY A 635 -2.47 29.88 -6.94
N THR A 636 -1.63 30.92 -6.84
CA THR A 636 -1.97 32.17 -6.13
C THR A 636 -2.41 33.26 -7.11
N CYS A 637 -3.70 33.26 -7.46
CA CYS A 637 -4.29 34.24 -8.39
C CYS A 637 -5.83 34.13 -8.39
N ASP A 638 -6.47 34.96 -9.21
CA ASP A 638 -7.83 34.74 -9.69
C ASP A 638 -7.80 33.79 -10.90
N TYR A 639 -8.50 32.67 -10.81
CA TYR A 639 -8.58 31.65 -11.86
C TYR A 639 -9.98 31.50 -12.41
N MET A 640 -10.08 31.16 -13.70
CA MET A 640 -11.35 30.84 -14.34
C MET A 640 -11.77 29.40 -14.03
N LEU A 641 -12.72 29.21 -13.11
CA LEU A 641 -13.29 27.89 -12.84
C LEU A 641 -14.05 27.36 -14.05
N ALA A 642 -14.99 28.16 -14.57
CA ALA A 642 -15.76 27.81 -15.76
C ALA A 642 -16.26 29.06 -16.46
N LYS A 643 -16.22 29.08 -17.79
CA LYS A 643 -16.90 30.08 -18.61
C LYS A 643 -17.63 29.47 -19.78
N ALA A 644 -18.75 30.09 -20.14
CA ALA A 644 -19.47 29.78 -21.37
C ALA A 644 -18.60 30.04 -22.61
N LYS A 645 -18.68 29.17 -23.62
CA LYS A 645 -18.10 29.39 -24.96
C LYS A 645 -18.87 30.49 -25.71
N ALA A 646 -20.18 30.60 -25.47
CA ALA A 646 -21.05 31.58 -26.09
C ALA A 646 -20.89 32.99 -25.49
N LYS A 647 -21.04 34.03 -26.31
CA LYS A 647 -21.09 35.44 -25.90
C LYS A 647 -22.51 35.97 -26.08
N GLY A 648 -23.00 36.77 -25.14
CA GLY A 648 -24.36 37.34 -25.21
C GLY A 648 -25.03 37.42 -23.84
N PRO A 649 -26.36 37.63 -23.79
CA PRO A 649 -27.11 37.66 -22.52
C PRO A 649 -27.06 36.33 -21.77
N ASP A 650 -26.94 35.19 -22.46
CA ASP A 650 -26.80 33.86 -21.85
C ASP A 650 -25.33 33.44 -21.70
N SER A 651 -24.45 34.39 -21.39
CA SER A 651 -23.04 34.10 -21.06
C SER A 651 -22.87 34.09 -19.54
N PHE A 652 -22.00 33.21 -19.04
CA PHE A 652 -21.58 33.26 -17.64
C PHE A 652 -20.07 33.05 -17.50
N GLN A 653 -19.52 33.52 -16.37
CA GLN A 653 -18.15 33.26 -15.94
C GLN A 653 -18.15 33.04 -14.43
N VAL A 654 -17.50 31.97 -13.99
CA VAL A 654 -17.23 31.69 -12.57
C VAL A 654 -15.73 31.74 -12.38
N SER A 655 -15.29 32.58 -11.45
CA SER A 655 -13.89 32.71 -11.08
C SER A 655 -13.69 32.51 -9.59
N ILE A 656 -12.58 31.85 -9.23
CA ILE A 656 -12.17 31.62 -7.85
C ILE A 656 -10.90 32.42 -7.56
N GLN A 657 -10.88 33.11 -6.42
CA GLN A 657 -9.70 33.79 -5.93
C GLN A 657 -8.98 32.90 -4.91
N ASN A 658 -7.80 32.42 -5.30
CA ASN A 658 -6.95 31.63 -4.45
C ASN A 658 -5.85 32.51 -3.85
N VAL A 659 -5.80 32.55 -2.52
CA VAL A 659 -4.81 33.32 -1.75
C VAL A 659 -3.98 32.38 -0.89
N PRO A 660 -2.75 32.77 -0.51
CA PRO A 660 -1.99 32.01 0.46
C PRO A 660 -2.71 32.01 1.80
N CYS A 661 -2.89 30.83 2.39
CA CYS A 661 -3.58 30.63 3.67
C CYS A 661 -2.74 29.89 4.72
N GLY A 662 -1.47 29.57 4.41
CA GLY A 662 -0.48 28.98 5.33
C GLY A 662 0.93 29.51 5.06
N THR A 663 1.95 29.01 5.76
CA THR A 663 3.34 29.54 5.61
C THR A 663 4.10 28.98 4.39
N ASN A 664 3.60 27.91 3.77
CA ASN A 664 4.34 27.09 2.81
C ASN A 664 3.82 27.13 1.36
N GLY A 665 3.13 28.20 0.97
CA GLY A 665 2.66 28.36 -0.41
C GLY A 665 1.39 27.58 -0.76
N VAL A 666 0.75 26.92 0.22
CA VAL A 666 -0.62 26.41 0.09
C VAL A 666 -1.61 27.56 -0.15
N THR A 667 -2.59 27.31 -1.01
CA THR A 667 -3.59 28.30 -1.39
C THR A 667 -5.00 27.84 -1.08
N CYS A 668 -5.79 28.74 -0.52
CA CYS A 668 -7.20 28.52 -0.19
C CYS A 668 -8.07 29.46 -1.00
N ALA A 669 -9.30 29.02 -1.28
CA ALA A 669 -10.33 29.87 -1.85
C ALA A 669 -10.74 30.96 -0.84
N LYS A 670 -10.54 32.22 -1.23
CA LYS A 670 -10.96 33.40 -0.44
C LYS A 670 -12.32 33.94 -0.89
N SER A 671 -12.55 33.93 -2.19
CA SER A 671 -13.81 34.37 -2.77
C SER A 671 -14.11 33.63 -4.06
N ILE A 672 -15.40 33.56 -4.37
CA ILE A 672 -15.89 33.03 -5.63
C ILE A 672 -16.84 34.05 -6.24
N THR A 673 -16.66 34.32 -7.54
CA THR A 673 -17.43 35.35 -8.25
C THR A 673 -18.16 34.71 -9.43
N LEU A 674 -19.47 34.87 -9.45
CA LEU A 674 -20.36 34.56 -10.56
C LEU A 674 -20.67 35.84 -11.33
N ARG A 675 -20.41 35.83 -12.64
CA ARG A 675 -20.79 36.89 -13.59
C ARG A 675 -21.79 36.33 -14.58
N VAL A 676 -22.95 36.95 -14.71
CA VAL A 676 -24.03 36.52 -15.62
C VAL A 676 -24.40 37.66 -16.55
N GLY A 677 -24.40 37.41 -17.86
CA GLY A 677 -24.75 38.40 -18.88
C GLY A 677 -23.59 38.80 -19.80
N GLY A 678 -23.93 39.62 -20.80
CA GLY A 678 -22.99 40.16 -21.79
C GLY A 678 -22.18 41.33 -21.24
N ALA A 679 -21.06 41.67 -21.88
CA ALA A 679 -20.08 42.66 -21.38
C ALA A 679 -20.68 44.03 -20.99
N ASP A 680 -21.79 44.44 -21.60
CA ASP A 680 -22.44 45.73 -21.37
C ASP A 680 -23.51 45.70 -20.26
N ASN A 681 -23.94 44.52 -19.79
CA ASN A 681 -24.98 44.35 -18.75
C ASN A 681 -24.78 43.03 -17.97
N GLN A 682 -23.78 43.00 -17.07
CA GLN A 682 -23.48 41.83 -16.24
C GLN A 682 -24.00 41.99 -14.81
N GLU A 683 -24.70 40.97 -14.31
CA GLU A 683 -24.90 40.76 -12.89
C GLU A 683 -23.63 40.12 -12.30
N VAL A 684 -23.19 40.61 -11.14
CA VAL A 684 -22.00 40.11 -10.45
C VAL A 684 -22.38 39.77 -9.03
N VAL A 685 -22.21 38.49 -8.67
CA VAL A 685 -22.36 37.96 -7.32
C VAL A 685 -21.00 37.49 -6.85
N GLU A 686 -20.48 38.12 -5.80
CA GLU A 686 -19.24 37.72 -5.14
C GLU A 686 -19.58 37.19 -3.75
N PHE A 687 -19.18 35.94 -3.47
CA PHE A 687 -19.16 35.41 -2.12
C PHE A 687 -17.73 35.45 -1.58
N SER A 688 -17.56 35.99 -0.37
CA SER A 688 -16.25 36.13 0.28
C SER A 688 -16.41 36.04 1.79
N ARG A 689 -15.40 35.48 2.48
CA ARG A 689 -15.47 35.18 3.94
C ARG A 689 -15.77 36.41 4.80
N ASP A 690 -15.25 37.56 4.38
CA ASP A 690 -15.27 38.80 5.18
C ASP A 690 -16.30 39.83 4.69
N LYS A 691 -17.12 39.49 3.69
CA LYS A 691 -18.11 40.41 3.11
C LYS A 691 -19.52 39.93 3.42
N PRO A 692 -20.45 40.85 3.77
CA PRO A 692 -21.85 40.51 3.87
C PRO A 692 -22.38 40.05 2.51
N LEU A 693 -23.43 39.23 2.51
CA LEU A 693 -24.05 38.80 1.27
C LEU A 693 -24.53 40.00 0.44
N PRO A 694 -24.44 39.93 -0.90
CA PRO A 694 -24.94 40.99 -1.76
C PRO A 694 -26.43 41.24 -1.53
N THR A 695 -26.80 42.46 -1.17
CA THR A 695 -28.20 42.89 -0.94
C THR A 695 -28.82 43.63 -2.13
N ASN A 696 -28.07 43.75 -3.24
CA ASN A 696 -28.53 44.44 -4.43
C ASN A 696 -29.71 43.68 -5.08
N SER A 697 -30.67 44.43 -5.62
CA SER A 697 -31.75 43.84 -6.43
C SER A 697 -31.13 43.28 -7.73
N LEU A 698 -31.10 41.95 -7.85
CA LEU A 698 -30.63 41.20 -9.01
C LEU A 698 -31.85 40.78 -9.83
N SER A 699 -31.74 40.83 -11.17
CA SER A 699 -32.85 40.56 -12.08
C SER A 699 -32.97 39.10 -12.51
N ARG A 700 -31.86 38.36 -12.55
CA ARG A 700 -31.82 36.93 -12.95
C ARG A 700 -31.28 36.01 -11.86
N THR A 701 -30.37 36.52 -11.03
CA THR A 701 -29.69 35.71 -10.00
C THR A 701 -30.44 35.77 -8.67
N ILE A 702 -30.72 34.60 -8.10
CA ILE A 702 -31.36 34.45 -6.78
C ILE A 702 -30.30 34.01 -5.77
N ILE A 703 -30.17 34.75 -4.67
CA ILE A 703 -29.28 34.40 -3.56
C ILE A 703 -30.11 33.82 -2.41
N ARG A 704 -29.73 32.64 -1.91
CA ARG A 704 -30.35 32.01 -0.74
C ARG A 704 -29.32 31.33 0.15
N GLU A 705 -29.71 31.03 1.38
CA GLU A 705 -28.90 30.28 2.34
C GLU A 705 -29.62 28.99 2.74
N ALA A 706 -28.88 27.88 2.87
CA ALA A 706 -29.38 26.64 3.45
C ALA A 706 -28.23 25.85 4.10
N GLY A 707 -28.43 25.43 5.35
CA GLY A 707 -27.41 24.73 6.14
C GLY A 707 -26.15 25.59 6.29
N VAL A 708 -24.99 24.99 6.04
CA VAL A 708 -23.71 25.71 6.04
C VAL A 708 -23.41 26.46 4.72
N PHE A 709 -24.32 26.43 3.75
CA PHE A 709 -24.07 26.91 2.40
C PHE A 709 -24.86 28.16 2.03
N VAL A 710 -24.27 28.95 1.13
CA VAL A 710 -24.93 30.01 0.39
C VAL A 710 -24.99 29.63 -1.10
N PHE A 711 -26.09 29.97 -1.74
CA PHE A 711 -26.39 29.61 -3.12
C PHE A 711 -26.60 30.87 -3.96
N ALA A 712 -26.03 30.90 -5.17
CA ALA A 712 -26.40 31.80 -6.24
C ALA A 712 -26.97 30.97 -7.39
N GLU A 713 -28.27 31.11 -7.64
CA GLU A 713 -29.00 30.36 -8.67
C GLU A 713 -29.36 31.27 -9.83
N VAL A 714 -29.21 30.74 -11.04
CA VAL A 714 -29.65 31.38 -12.29
C VAL A 714 -30.64 30.43 -12.97
N PRO A 715 -31.92 30.42 -12.55
CA PRO A 715 -32.91 29.42 -12.94
C PRO A 715 -33.07 29.22 -14.44
N ASP A 716 -33.13 30.32 -15.19
CA ASP A 716 -33.32 30.32 -16.64
C ASP A 716 -32.10 29.80 -17.41
N MET A 717 -30.93 29.76 -16.77
CA MET A 717 -29.70 29.18 -17.30
C MET A 717 -29.37 27.79 -16.72
N GLY A 718 -30.10 27.33 -15.69
CA GLY A 718 -29.84 26.06 -15.00
C GLY A 718 -28.41 25.99 -14.45
N LEU A 719 -27.99 27.05 -13.77
CA LEU A 719 -26.67 27.20 -13.13
C LEU A 719 -26.88 27.45 -11.63
N THR A 720 -26.17 26.69 -10.80
CA THR A 720 -26.17 26.87 -9.35
C THR A 720 -24.75 26.91 -8.85
N LEU A 721 -24.39 28.00 -8.18
CA LEU A 721 -23.14 28.13 -7.45
C LEU A 721 -23.41 28.00 -5.95
N GLN A 722 -22.80 27.01 -5.30
CA GLN A 722 -22.92 26.71 -3.88
C GLN A 722 -21.57 26.91 -3.20
N TRP A 723 -21.53 27.63 -2.08
CA TRP A 723 -20.30 27.90 -1.32
C TRP A 723 -20.52 27.78 0.18
N ASP A 724 -19.61 27.13 0.90
CA ASP A 724 -19.76 26.80 2.33
C ASP A 724 -19.32 27.90 3.30
N ARG A 725 -19.10 29.12 2.79
CA ARG A 725 -18.47 30.22 3.52
C ARG A 725 -17.00 29.99 3.91
N GLY A 726 -16.40 28.89 3.46
CA GLY A 726 -15.05 28.45 3.74
C GLY A 726 -14.26 28.24 2.45
N THR A 727 -13.77 27.02 2.23
CA THR A 727 -13.01 26.64 1.02
C THR A 727 -13.80 25.76 0.06
N ARG A 728 -15.00 25.26 0.41
CA ARG A 728 -15.75 24.32 -0.45
C ARG A 728 -16.70 25.09 -1.36
N ALA A 729 -16.51 24.93 -2.66
CA ALA A 729 -17.35 25.47 -3.72
C ALA A 729 -17.81 24.37 -4.67
N TYR A 730 -19.08 24.41 -5.05
CA TYR A 730 -19.70 23.47 -5.98
C TYR A 730 -20.41 24.28 -7.07
N LEU A 731 -20.08 24.01 -8.33
CA LEU A 731 -20.72 24.60 -9.49
C LEU A 731 -21.51 23.51 -10.21
N THR A 732 -22.83 23.62 -10.19
CA THR A 732 -23.73 22.69 -10.89
C THR A 732 -24.18 23.31 -12.21
N LEU A 733 -24.04 22.57 -13.31
CA LEU A 733 -24.50 22.98 -14.63
C LEU A 733 -25.48 21.97 -15.22
N SER A 734 -26.65 22.46 -15.63
CA SER A 734 -27.61 21.68 -16.41
C SER A 734 -27.02 21.18 -17.74
N THR A 735 -27.60 20.11 -18.27
CA THR A 735 -27.11 19.41 -19.48
C THR A 735 -27.05 20.27 -20.74
N ARG A 736 -27.76 21.40 -20.78
CA ARG A 736 -27.64 22.39 -21.87
C ARG A 736 -26.23 22.97 -22.03
N TRP A 737 -25.39 22.86 -21.00
CA TRP A 737 -24.01 23.35 -20.99
C TRP A 737 -22.99 22.31 -21.43
N ARG A 738 -23.43 21.08 -21.76
CA ARG A 738 -22.57 20.03 -22.26
C ARG A 738 -21.84 20.48 -23.52
N ASN A 739 -20.53 20.29 -23.58
CA ASN A 739 -19.62 20.79 -24.61
C ASN A 739 -19.58 22.32 -24.78
N MET A 740 -20.23 23.10 -23.92
CA MET A 740 -20.40 24.56 -24.06
C MET A 740 -19.63 25.37 -23.02
N VAL A 741 -18.78 24.72 -22.23
CA VAL A 741 -17.96 25.35 -21.19
C VAL A 741 -16.48 25.04 -21.37
N LYS A 742 -15.65 25.82 -20.68
CA LYS A 742 -14.21 25.61 -20.53
C LYS A 742 -13.70 26.32 -19.29
N GLY A 743 -12.66 25.80 -18.66
CA GLY A 743 -12.03 26.36 -17.47
C GLY A 743 -11.31 25.28 -16.68
N LEU A 744 -10.95 25.57 -15.43
CA LEU A 744 -10.42 24.56 -14.50
C LEU A 744 -11.39 23.37 -14.30
N CYS A 745 -12.70 23.60 -14.42
CA CYS A 745 -13.73 22.56 -14.31
C CYS A 745 -13.84 21.64 -15.55
N GLY A 746 -12.92 21.75 -16.51
CA GLY A 746 -12.97 20.93 -17.72
C GLY A 746 -13.93 21.46 -18.78
N ASN A 747 -14.35 20.58 -19.69
CA ASN A 747 -15.14 20.98 -20.87
C ASN A 747 -16.58 20.41 -20.89
N TYR A 748 -16.91 19.53 -19.94
CA TYR A 748 -18.22 18.93 -19.72
C TYR A 748 -18.71 18.16 -20.94
N ASN A 749 -17.99 17.12 -21.34
CA ASN A 749 -18.32 16.27 -22.48
C ASN A 749 -18.50 14.79 -22.11
N GLY A 750 -18.22 14.39 -20.87
CA GLY A 750 -18.21 13.01 -20.38
C GLY A 750 -16.89 12.25 -20.61
N ASP A 751 -15.79 12.93 -20.94
CA ASP A 751 -14.45 12.36 -21.12
C ASP A 751 -13.44 13.10 -20.23
N ASP A 752 -13.08 12.48 -19.10
CA ASP A 752 -12.17 13.06 -18.12
C ASP A 752 -10.71 13.18 -18.64
N GLN A 753 -10.34 12.45 -19.69
CA GLN A 753 -8.98 12.45 -20.23
C GLN A 753 -8.66 13.74 -20.98
N ASP A 754 -9.68 14.45 -21.48
CA ASP A 754 -9.51 15.66 -22.28
C ASP A 754 -9.82 16.97 -21.52
N ASP A 755 -10.04 16.88 -20.21
CA ASP A 755 -10.40 18.02 -19.37
C ASP A 755 -9.29 19.07 -19.22
N PHE A 756 -8.02 18.67 -19.32
CA PHE A 756 -6.86 19.55 -19.17
C PHE A 756 -6.57 20.39 -20.44
N GLN A 757 -7.62 20.86 -21.11
CA GLN A 757 -7.51 21.76 -22.25
C GLN A 757 -7.24 23.21 -21.81
N THR A 758 -6.18 23.81 -22.36
CA THR A 758 -5.84 25.22 -22.13
C THR A 758 -6.83 26.16 -22.84
N PRO A 759 -6.87 27.47 -22.53
CA PRO A 759 -7.76 28.42 -23.21
C PRO A 759 -7.60 28.50 -24.73
N SER A 760 -6.41 28.15 -25.22
CA SER A 760 -6.03 28.10 -26.64
C SER A 760 -6.68 26.93 -27.39
N GLY A 761 -7.21 25.93 -26.68
CA GLY A 761 -7.65 24.67 -27.24
C GLY A 761 -6.48 23.78 -27.68
N GLY A 762 -6.78 22.61 -28.25
CA GLY A 762 -5.80 21.63 -28.69
C GLY A 762 -5.85 20.34 -27.87
N THR A 763 -4.72 19.61 -27.84
CA THR A 763 -4.56 18.42 -27.00
C THR A 763 -4.55 18.81 -25.53
N ALA A 764 -5.15 17.97 -24.67
CA ALA A 764 -5.11 18.16 -23.23
C ALA A 764 -3.66 18.07 -22.71
N GLU A 765 -3.33 18.91 -21.74
CA GLU A 765 -2.07 18.85 -21.02
C GLU A 765 -2.03 17.63 -20.10
N THR A 766 -0.84 17.08 -19.86
CA THR A 766 -0.65 16.02 -18.86
C THR A 766 -0.40 16.58 -17.46
N SER A 767 0.00 17.85 -17.36
CA SER A 767 0.35 18.52 -16.11
C SER A 767 -0.77 19.45 -15.64
N ALA A 768 -1.32 19.16 -14.45
CA ALA A 768 -2.32 20.00 -13.79
C ALA A 768 -1.79 21.43 -13.54
N ARG A 769 -0.48 21.59 -13.35
CA ARG A 769 0.17 22.89 -13.17
C ARG A 769 0.11 23.75 -14.43
N ILE A 770 0.55 23.20 -15.56
CA ILE A 770 0.56 23.90 -16.86
C ILE A 770 -0.87 24.25 -17.26
N PHE A 771 -1.78 23.28 -17.11
CA PHE A 771 -3.20 23.48 -17.30
C PHE A 771 -3.74 24.62 -16.42
N GLY A 772 -3.53 24.56 -15.10
CA GLY A 772 -4.05 25.53 -14.15
C GLY A 772 -3.52 26.94 -14.36
N ASP A 773 -2.21 27.07 -14.59
CA ASP A 773 -1.56 28.36 -14.89
C ASP A 773 -2.07 28.98 -16.19
N SER A 774 -2.48 28.17 -17.16
CA SER A 774 -3.05 28.68 -18.41
C SER A 774 -4.39 29.41 -18.19
N TRP A 775 -5.09 29.16 -17.07
CA TRP A 775 -6.40 29.70 -16.74
C TRP A 775 -6.39 30.93 -15.81
N ARG A 776 -5.23 31.54 -15.59
CA ARG A 776 -5.09 32.81 -14.82
C ARG A 776 -5.86 33.95 -15.49
N LEU A 777 -6.55 34.75 -14.69
CA LEU A 777 -7.25 35.93 -15.18
C LEU A 777 -6.36 37.17 -15.30
N GLN A 778 -5.32 37.23 -14.48
CA GLN A 778 -4.44 38.38 -14.37
C GLN A 778 -3.03 38.01 -14.80
N ASN A 779 -2.53 38.66 -15.86
CA ASN A 779 -1.19 38.39 -16.40
C ASN A 779 -0.05 38.81 -15.46
N TYR A 780 -0.34 39.64 -14.44
CA TYR A 780 0.64 40.03 -13.43
C TYR A 780 0.79 38.99 -12.31
N CYS A 781 -0.10 37.99 -12.24
CA CYS A 781 0.03 36.94 -11.26
C CYS A 781 1.28 36.09 -11.57
N PRO A 782 1.99 35.64 -10.53
CA PRO A 782 3.09 34.71 -10.72
C PRO A 782 2.58 33.43 -11.39
N GLU A 783 3.45 32.74 -12.13
CA GLU A 783 3.24 31.32 -12.41
C GLU A 783 3.24 30.57 -11.10
N SER A 784 2.41 29.53 -11.00
CA SER A 784 2.48 28.63 -9.87
C SER A 784 3.92 28.12 -9.76
N SER A 785 4.59 28.53 -8.69
CA SER A 785 6.02 28.29 -8.53
C SER A 785 6.25 26.80 -8.31
N LEU A 786 7.26 26.23 -8.98
CA LEU A 786 7.95 25.08 -8.40
C LEU A 786 8.48 25.56 -7.05
N ILE A 787 7.99 24.99 -5.96
CA ILE A 787 8.44 25.40 -4.64
C ILE A 787 9.90 24.97 -4.52
N GLU A 788 10.77 25.94 -4.24
CA GLU A 788 12.15 25.68 -3.81
C GLU A 788 12.08 24.99 -2.44
N VAL A 789 12.20 23.67 -2.43
CA VAL A 789 12.35 22.96 -1.16
C VAL A 789 13.78 23.18 -0.69
N ARG A 790 13.94 24.04 0.31
CA ARG A 790 15.21 24.43 0.91
C ARG A 790 15.56 23.44 2.01
N TYR A 791 16.43 22.48 1.70
CA TYR A 791 16.97 21.56 2.71
C TYR A 791 18.24 22.14 3.30
N CYS A 792 18.33 22.19 4.64
CA CYS A 792 19.58 22.41 5.34
C CYS A 792 20.26 21.06 5.56
N LEU A 793 21.46 20.89 5.01
CA LEU A 793 22.24 19.64 5.11
C LEU A 793 22.77 19.34 6.53
N GLU A 794 22.42 20.14 7.54
CA GLU A 794 22.82 19.90 8.93
C GLU A 794 21.63 19.89 9.90
N SER A 795 21.44 18.70 10.47
CA SER A 795 20.73 18.35 11.72
C SER A 795 19.25 17.98 11.66
N SER A 796 19.06 16.67 11.85
CA SER A 796 18.12 16.10 12.81
C SER A 796 17.76 17.01 14.01
N LEU A 797 16.44 17.16 14.20
CA LEU A 797 15.68 17.73 15.32
C LEU A 797 15.12 19.15 15.16
N ILE A 798 13.89 19.26 15.64
CA ILE A 798 13.01 20.42 15.79
C ILE A 798 13.70 21.52 16.65
N GLU A 799 13.62 22.76 16.17
CA GLU A 799 14.05 24.06 16.74
C GLU A 799 15.55 24.47 16.74
N VAL A 800 16.02 25.15 15.67
CA VAL A 800 17.02 26.26 15.75
C VAL A 800 16.80 27.28 14.61
N PRO A 801 16.83 28.61 14.85
CA PRO A 801 16.50 29.64 13.86
C PRO A 801 17.71 30.31 13.15
N CYS A 802 18.67 29.57 12.57
CA CYS A 802 19.74 30.15 11.71
C CYS A 802 20.38 29.07 10.79
N CYS A 803 20.16 29.13 9.47
CA CYS A 803 20.88 28.31 8.47
C CYS A 803 21.70 29.24 7.53
N PRO A 804 23.01 28.98 7.28
CA PRO A 804 23.82 29.81 6.39
C PRO A 804 23.57 29.47 4.90
N GLU A 805 23.56 30.48 4.01
CA GLU A 805 23.24 30.34 2.57
C GLU A 805 24.06 29.28 1.82
N SER A 806 25.26 28.93 2.30
CA SER A 806 26.15 27.95 1.66
C SER A 806 25.75 26.48 1.86
N SER A 807 24.74 26.19 2.69
CA SER A 807 24.34 24.82 3.07
C SER A 807 22.90 24.48 2.65
N LEU A 808 22.36 25.28 1.74
CA LEU A 808 21.00 25.20 1.22
C LEU A 808 20.98 24.36 -0.07
N ILE A 809 20.27 23.22 -0.08
CA ILE A 809 19.90 22.55 -1.34
C ILE A 809 18.54 23.08 -1.74
N VAL A 810 18.41 23.54 -2.99
CA VAL A 810 17.15 23.96 -3.61
C VAL A 810 16.72 22.88 -4.60
N VAL A 811 15.64 22.16 -4.29
CA VAL A 811 15.00 21.22 -5.23
C VAL A 811 13.69 21.82 -5.74
N LEU A 812 13.46 21.76 -7.05
CA LEU A 812 12.25 22.27 -7.71
C LEU A 812 11.17 21.16 -7.74
N GLY A 813 10.14 21.24 -6.87
CA GLY A 813 9.03 20.27 -6.77
C GLY A 813 7.66 20.83 -7.20
N THR A 814 6.67 19.96 -7.47
CA THR A 814 5.35 20.36 -8.06
C THR A 814 4.14 20.34 -7.11
N SER A 815 4.27 19.74 -5.92
CA SER A 815 3.45 20.05 -4.74
C SER A 815 4.28 19.64 -3.53
N GLN A 816 4.29 20.46 -2.49
CA GLN A 816 5.08 20.20 -1.30
C GLN A 816 4.29 19.19 -0.46
N ASP A 817 4.81 17.99 -0.17
CA ASP A 817 4.18 17.13 0.85
C ASP A 817 4.19 17.90 2.16
N THR A 818 3.03 18.46 2.52
CA THR A 818 2.86 19.29 3.71
C THR A 818 3.19 18.52 4.98
N CYS A 819 2.99 17.19 4.99
CA CYS A 819 3.38 16.33 6.10
C CYS A 819 4.89 16.09 6.17
N ALA A 820 5.62 16.17 5.06
CA ALA A 820 7.07 16.15 5.06
C ALA A 820 7.67 17.47 5.61
N LEU A 821 6.99 18.60 5.40
CA LEU A 821 7.39 19.91 5.97
C LEU A 821 7.03 20.06 7.44
N HIS A 822 5.88 19.51 7.83
CA HIS A 822 5.40 19.52 9.19
C HIS A 822 5.34 18.09 9.73
N PRO A 823 6.50 17.40 9.87
CA PRO A 823 6.53 16.01 10.31
C PRO A 823 5.91 15.81 11.70
N HIS A 824 5.97 16.85 12.55
CA HIS A 824 5.29 16.87 13.85
C HIS A 824 3.75 16.78 13.74
N ARG A 825 3.15 17.15 12.60
CA ARG A 825 1.70 17.11 12.36
C ARG A 825 1.26 15.84 11.62
N LYS A 826 2.19 15.12 10.98
CA LYS A 826 1.91 13.91 10.19
C LYS A 826 1.18 12.84 10.99
N VAL A 827 1.60 12.58 12.24
CA VAL A 827 0.96 11.57 13.10
C VAL A 827 -0.49 11.94 13.38
N TRP A 828 -0.73 13.18 13.81
CA TRP A 828 -2.08 13.68 14.09
C TRP A 828 -2.96 13.67 12.84
N ALA A 829 -2.45 14.15 11.70
CA ALA A 829 -3.16 14.13 10.43
C ALA A 829 -3.52 12.70 9.98
N THR A 830 -2.58 11.76 10.09
CA THR A 830 -2.79 10.35 9.72
C THR A 830 -3.89 9.72 10.58
N GLU A 831 -3.82 9.90 11.90
CA GLU A 831 -4.79 9.35 12.84
C GLU A 831 -6.19 9.93 12.61
N LYS A 832 -6.30 11.27 12.45
CA LYS A 832 -7.60 11.93 12.29
C LYS A 832 -8.22 11.66 10.93
N CYS A 833 -7.43 11.63 9.85
CA CYS A 833 -7.93 11.33 8.52
C CYS A 833 -8.27 9.84 8.32
N ALA A 834 -7.71 8.93 9.13
CA ALA A 834 -8.09 7.52 9.12
C ALA A 834 -9.56 7.29 9.50
N LEU A 835 -10.24 8.28 10.10
CA LEU A 835 -11.68 8.25 10.35
C LEU A 835 -12.49 7.97 9.08
N LEU A 836 -12.04 8.44 7.91
CA LEU A 836 -12.73 8.17 6.64
C LEU A 836 -12.81 6.67 6.32
N LYS A 837 -11.89 5.84 6.84
CA LYS A 837 -11.93 4.37 6.74
C LYS A 837 -12.69 3.67 7.87
N SER A 838 -13.18 4.42 8.86
CA SER A 838 -13.90 3.85 10.00
C SER A 838 -15.31 3.37 9.62
N ALA A 839 -15.92 2.60 10.52
CA ALA A 839 -17.30 2.13 10.39
C ALA A 839 -18.33 3.27 10.22
N VAL A 840 -18.01 4.52 10.62
CA VAL A 840 -18.89 5.69 10.46
C VAL A 840 -19.13 5.97 8.98
N PHE A 841 -18.09 5.91 8.16
CA PHE A 841 -18.13 6.20 6.72
C PHE A 841 -18.28 4.95 5.85
N ALA A 842 -18.22 3.75 6.44
CA ALA A 842 -18.35 2.48 5.72
C ALA A 842 -19.56 2.39 4.77
N PRO A 843 -20.76 2.94 5.08
CA PRO A 843 -21.89 2.91 4.15
C PRO A 843 -21.65 3.64 2.82
N CYS A 844 -20.64 4.51 2.75
CA CYS A 844 -20.31 5.30 1.55
C CYS A 844 -19.17 4.68 0.73
N HIS A 845 -18.42 3.72 1.28
CA HIS A 845 -17.22 3.16 0.61
C HIS A 845 -17.54 2.42 -0.70
N SER A 846 -18.78 1.93 -0.87
CA SER A 846 -19.25 1.34 -2.13
C SER A 846 -19.56 2.38 -3.21
N GLU A 847 -19.90 3.61 -2.80
CA GLU A 847 -20.33 4.68 -3.69
C GLU A 847 -19.17 5.64 -4.05
N VAL A 848 -18.30 5.94 -3.08
CA VAL A 848 -17.23 6.93 -3.24
C VAL A 848 -15.87 6.35 -2.79
N PRO A 849 -14.87 6.27 -3.70
CA PRO A 849 -13.52 5.81 -3.37
C PRO A 849 -12.85 6.66 -2.28
N VAL A 850 -12.51 6.03 -1.16
CA VAL A 850 -12.05 6.74 0.05
C VAL A 850 -10.58 7.15 0.02
N ASP A 851 -9.70 6.40 -0.65
CA ASP A 851 -8.24 6.59 -0.56
C ASP A 851 -7.78 7.97 -1.06
N ALA A 852 -8.38 8.46 -2.15
CA ALA A 852 -8.09 9.77 -2.71
C ALA A 852 -8.46 10.94 -1.78
N TYR A 853 -9.46 10.75 -0.91
CA TYR A 853 -9.87 11.76 0.08
C TYR A 853 -9.02 11.69 1.35
N ILE A 854 -8.48 10.52 1.71
CA ILE A 854 -7.56 10.39 2.85
C ILE A 854 -6.25 11.10 2.58
N SER A 855 -5.65 10.89 1.39
CA SER A 855 -4.38 11.55 1.05
C SER A 855 -4.51 13.07 1.09
N ARG A 856 -5.61 13.62 0.57
CA ARG A 856 -5.93 15.05 0.58
C ARG A 856 -6.25 15.58 1.97
N CYS A 857 -6.98 14.80 2.78
CA CYS A 857 -7.20 15.12 4.18
C CYS A 857 -5.86 15.24 4.91
N GLN A 858 -4.94 14.30 4.72
CA GLN A 858 -3.62 14.34 5.36
C GLN A 858 -2.83 15.56 4.90
N PHE A 859 -2.86 15.84 3.59
CA PHE A 859 -2.23 17.01 3.00
C PHE A 859 -2.74 18.33 3.61
N ASP A 860 -4.06 18.56 3.60
CA ASP A 860 -4.67 19.78 4.15
C ASP A 860 -4.39 19.89 5.66
N THR A 861 -4.52 18.77 6.37
CA THR A 861 -4.37 18.73 7.82
C THR A 861 -2.93 19.00 8.25
N CYS A 862 -1.93 18.54 7.50
CA CYS A 862 -0.53 18.88 7.73
C CYS A 862 -0.19 20.32 7.29
N GLY A 863 -0.83 20.84 6.25
CA GLY A 863 -0.55 22.16 5.65
C GLY A 863 -1.08 23.35 6.46
N CYS A 864 -2.11 23.16 7.28
CA CYS A 864 -2.72 24.25 8.05
C CYS A 864 -1.97 24.60 9.34
N ASP A 865 -0.87 25.33 9.22
CA ASP A 865 0.13 25.56 10.28
C ASP A 865 0.06 26.94 10.97
N THR A 866 -0.81 27.85 10.49
CA THR A 866 -0.98 29.20 11.03
C THR A 866 -2.15 29.34 12.03
N GLY A 867 -2.76 28.20 12.40
CA GLY A 867 -3.95 28.11 13.24
C GLY A 867 -5.20 27.73 12.43
N GLY A 868 -6.17 27.06 13.06
CA GLY A 868 -7.34 26.51 12.37
C GLY A 868 -7.18 25.05 11.91
N ASP A 869 -6.26 24.31 12.51
CA ASP A 869 -5.98 22.88 12.25
C ASP A 869 -7.25 22.03 12.19
N CYS A 870 -8.17 22.30 13.12
CA CYS A 870 -9.47 21.66 13.16
C CYS A 870 -10.36 22.07 11.97
N GLU A 871 -10.30 23.32 11.51
CA GLU A 871 -11.05 23.80 10.33
C GLU A 871 -10.66 23.02 9.07
N CYS A 872 -9.37 22.78 8.84
CA CYS A 872 -8.89 22.05 7.66
C CYS A 872 -9.27 20.57 7.69
N LEU A 873 -9.05 19.91 8.83
CA LEU A 873 -9.52 18.53 9.05
C LEU A 873 -11.04 18.43 8.83
N CYS A 874 -11.82 19.32 9.45
CA CYS A 874 -13.27 19.27 9.36
C CYS A 874 -13.76 19.58 7.94
N THR A 875 -13.08 20.46 7.20
CA THR A 875 -13.38 20.74 5.80
C THR A 875 -13.14 19.51 4.93
N ALA A 876 -12.01 18.82 5.12
CA ALA A 876 -11.69 17.61 4.36
C ALA A 876 -12.67 16.47 4.64
N LEU A 877 -13.00 16.23 5.92
CA LEU A 877 -14.02 15.25 6.31
C LEU A 877 -15.40 15.61 5.74
N ALA A 878 -15.77 16.89 5.79
CA ALA A 878 -17.04 17.37 5.26
C ALA A 878 -17.10 17.35 3.72
N ALA A 879 -15.97 17.38 3.02
CA ALA A 879 -15.92 17.21 1.57
C ALA A 879 -16.29 15.77 1.17
N TYR A 880 -15.70 14.76 1.84
CA TYR A 880 -16.08 13.37 1.62
C TYR A 880 -17.54 13.09 2.01
N ALA A 881 -17.98 13.58 3.17
CA ALA A 881 -19.37 13.45 3.60
C ALA A 881 -20.36 14.10 2.60
N HIS A 882 -19.99 15.24 1.99
CA HIS A 882 -20.82 15.88 0.98
C HIS A 882 -20.88 15.07 -0.32
N GLU A 883 -19.76 14.46 -0.73
CA GLU A 883 -19.74 13.54 -1.87
C GLU A 883 -20.65 12.34 -1.62
N CYS A 884 -20.61 11.75 -0.42
CA CYS A 884 -21.55 10.71 -0.01
C CYS A 884 -23.01 11.16 -0.11
N ASN A 885 -23.33 12.40 0.31
CA ASN A 885 -24.67 12.95 0.22
C ASN A 885 -25.17 13.07 -1.24
N ILE A 886 -24.29 13.39 -2.19
CA ILE A 886 -24.62 13.45 -3.63
C ILE A 886 -25.06 12.07 -4.13
N HIS A 887 -24.44 11.00 -3.63
CA HIS A 887 -24.82 9.60 -3.90
C HIS A 887 -25.92 9.07 -2.95
N GLY A 888 -26.64 9.95 -2.24
CA GLY A 888 -27.75 9.57 -1.37
C GLY A 888 -27.36 8.88 -0.05
N VAL A 889 -26.08 8.91 0.33
CA VAL A 889 -25.55 8.34 1.58
C VAL A 889 -25.31 9.45 2.60
N TYR A 890 -26.26 9.63 3.51
CA TYR A 890 -26.19 10.69 4.52
C TYR A 890 -25.50 10.22 5.80
N VAL A 891 -24.21 10.48 5.92
CA VAL A 891 -23.39 10.02 7.05
C VAL A 891 -23.47 11.00 8.22
N ARG A 892 -23.90 10.56 9.40
CA ARG A 892 -23.87 11.38 10.63
C ARG A 892 -22.50 11.25 11.31
N TRP A 893 -21.55 12.13 10.94
CA TRP A 893 -20.15 12.01 11.34
C TRP A 893 -19.68 13.03 12.40
N ARG A 894 -20.37 14.16 12.56
CA ARG A 894 -20.02 15.17 13.57
C ARG A 894 -20.43 14.73 14.97
N THR A 895 -19.58 15.05 15.95
CA THR A 895 -19.83 14.80 17.38
C THR A 895 -19.38 16.01 18.20
N GLU A 896 -19.69 16.04 19.50
CA GLU A 896 -19.20 17.09 20.41
C GLU A 896 -17.66 17.20 20.43
N GLN A 897 -16.96 16.08 20.19
CA GLN A 897 -15.49 15.99 20.23
C GLN A 897 -14.84 16.04 18.85
N LEU A 898 -15.61 15.92 17.78
CA LEU A 898 -15.13 15.89 16.41
C LEU A 898 -15.97 16.81 15.54
N CYS A 899 -15.36 17.93 15.15
CA CYS A 899 -15.96 18.91 14.25
C CYS A 899 -17.37 19.36 14.70
N PRO A 900 -17.54 19.77 15.98
CA PRO A 900 -18.84 20.09 16.53
C PRO A 900 -19.51 21.22 15.73
N MET A 901 -20.82 21.09 15.52
CA MET A 901 -21.65 22.11 14.91
C MET A 901 -22.52 22.74 15.99
N GLN A 902 -22.50 24.06 16.10
CA GLN A 902 -23.34 24.80 17.04
C GLN A 902 -24.72 25.04 16.42
N CYS A 903 -25.70 24.25 16.83
CA CYS A 903 -27.11 24.48 16.57
C CYS A 903 -27.78 25.07 17.80
N ASP A 904 -28.90 25.78 17.62
CA ASP A 904 -29.67 26.30 18.75
C ASP A 904 -30.26 25.15 19.59
N GLU A 905 -29.72 24.95 20.80
CA GLU A 905 -30.09 23.85 21.71
C GLU A 905 -31.58 23.78 22.06
N THR A 906 -32.33 24.86 21.84
CA THR A 906 -33.76 24.92 22.19
C THR A 906 -34.70 24.43 21.09
N CYS A 907 -34.24 24.35 19.83
CA CYS A 907 -35.13 24.16 18.68
C CYS A 907 -34.47 23.63 17.39
N GLU A 908 -33.16 23.40 17.40
CA GLU A 908 -32.40 22.92 16.27
C GLU A 908 -31.45 21.80 16.67
N HIS A 909 -31.22 20.87 15.76
CA HIS A 909 -30.25 19.78 15.93
C HIS A 909 -29.47 19.56 14.65
N TYR A 910 -28.24 19.05 14.79
CA TYR A 910 -27.42 18.69 13.63
C TYR A 910 -28.09 17.58 12.82
N GLU A 911 -28.18 17.75 11.51
CA GLU A 911 -28.51 16.71 10.54
C GLU A 911 -27.54 16.75 9.35
N PRO A 912 -27.03 15.59 8.89
CA PRO A 912 -26.14 15.52 7.73
C PRO A 912 -26.86 15.86 6.41
N CYS A 913 -28.19 15.91 6.42
CA CYS A 913 -29.04 16.14 5.26
C CYS A 913 -30.30 16.93 5.66
N ILE A 914 -30.28 18.24 5.46
CA ILE A 914 -31.44 19.13 5.61
C ILE A 914 -31.94 19.61 4.23
N PRO A 915 -33.26 19.79 4.04
CA PRO A 915 -33.80 20.29 2.78
C PRO A 915 -33.22 21.65 2.41
N THR A 916 -32.81 21.80 1.15
CA THR A 916 -32.30 23.08 0.63
C THR A 916 -33.40 24.13 0.45
N CYS A 917 -34.68 23.71 0.40
CA CYS A 917 -35.83 24.57 0.15
C CYS A 917 -36.34 25.37 1.36
N GLY A 918 -35.69 25.23 2.51
CA GLY A 918 -36.08 25.90 3.75
C GLY A 918 -37.36 25.32 4.35
N THR A 919 -37.53 25.47 5.67
CA THR A 919 -38.77 25.09 6.36
C THR A 919 -39.89 26.07 6.06
N SER A 920 -41.11 25.57 5.86
CA SER A 920 -42.31 26.41 5.69
C SER A 920 -42.50 27.35 6.89
N THR A 921 -42.45 28.65 6.62
CA THR A 921 -42.82 29.75 7.51
C THR A 921 -44.01 30.53 6.98
N CYS A 922 -44.65 31.36 7.80
CA CYS A 922 -45.67 32.29 7.32
C CYS A 922 -45.16 33.19 6.18
N ASP A 923 -43.91 33.64 6.21
CA ASP A 923 -43.31 34.45 5.14
C ASP A 923 -43.21 33.67 3.81
N THR A 924 -42.87 32.37 3.87
CA THR A 924 -42.76 31.50 2.67
C THR A 924 -44.09 30.99 2.15
N LEU A 925 -45.16 31.00 2.96
CA LEU A 925 -46.52 30.72 2.48
C LEU A 925 -47.11 31.89 1.68
N LEU A 926 -46.56 33.10 1.85
CA LEU A 926 -47.03 34.35 1.24
C LEU A 926 -46.26 34.76 -0.01
N ALA A 927 -45.07 34.18 -0.26
CA ALA A 927 -44.26 34.42 -1.44
C ALA A 927 -44.00 33.09 -2.19
N PRO A 928 -44.07 33.05 -3.54
CA PRO A 928 -43.80 31.82 -4.26
C PRO A 928 -42.37 31.35 -4.00
N THR A 929 -42.25 30.10 -3.57
CA THR A 929 -40.99 29.35 -3.50
C THR A 929 -40.28 29.44 -4.85
N SER A 930 -38.94 29.58 -4.85
CA SER A 930 -38.15 29.53 -6.07
C SER A 930 -38.59 28.34 -6.94
N PRO A 931 -38.94 28.53 -8.23
CA PRO A 931 -39.38 27.44 -9.10
C PRO A 931 -38.31 26.35 -9.33
N THR A 932 -37.08 26.56 -8.84
CA THR A 932 -35.93 25.66 -8.92
C THR A 932 -35.74 24.77 -7.70
N CYS A 933 -36.47 24.99 -6.61
CA CYS A 933 -36.23 24.24 -5.40
C CYS A 933 -36.95 22.89 -5.44
N VAL A 934 -36.20 21.84 -5.74
CA VAL A 934 -36.65 20.45 -5.70
C VAL A 934 -36.08 19.83 -4.43
N ASP A 935 -36.93 19.22 -3.59
CA ASP A 935 -36.55 18.53 -2.34
C ASP A 935 -35.58 17.34 -2.53
N ALA A 936 -35.06 17.13 -3.74
CA ALA A 936 -34.15 16.04 -4.10
C ALA A 936 -32.69 16.28 -3.66
N THR A 937 -32.29 17.52 -3.34
CA THR A 937 -30.94 17.82 -2.86
C THR A 937 -30.96 18.40 -1.45
N CYS A 938 -30.16 17.81 -0.57
CA CYS A 938 -30.00 18.23 0.82
C CYS A 938 -28.55 18.60 1.13
N VAL A 939 -28.37 19.41 2.15
CA VAL A 939 -27.06 19.85 2.62
C VAL A 939 -26.89 19.61 4.10
N GLU A 940 -25.66 19.54 4.56
CA GLU A 940 -25.37 19.45 6.00
C GLU A 940 -25.75 20.76 6.72
N GLY A 941 -26.39 20.66 7.88
CA GLY A 941 -26.70 21.85 8.69
C GLY A 941 -27.51 21.56 9.95
N CYS A 942 -28.03 22.63 10.53
CA CYS A 942 -28.94 22.57 11.66
C CYS A 942 -30.38 22.40 11.16
N ALA A 943 -30.96 21.23 11.38
CA ALA A 943 -32.37 20.96 11.15
C ALA A 943 -33.21 21.62 12.23
N ARG A 944 -34.32 22.24 11.84
CA ARG A 944 -35.32 22.77 12.77
C ARG A 944 -36.27 21.66 13.19
N ASP A 945 -36.74 21.74 14.42
CA ASP A 945 -37.81 20.86 14.89
C ASP A 945 -39.09 21.05 14.06
N VAL A 946 -39.65 19.95 13.57
CA VAL A 946 -40.80 19.97 12.66
C VAL A 946 -42.06 20.41 13.42
N CYS A 947 -42.75 21.45 12.92
CA CYS A 947 -44.03 21.87 13.49
C CYS A 947 -45.09 20.75 13.36
N PRO A 948 -46.03 20.63 14.32
CA PRO A 948 -47.14 19.69 14.22
C PRO A 948 -47.91 19.83 12.91
N PRO A 949 -48.54 18.76 12.38
CA PRO A 949 -49.32 18.83 11.15
C PRO A 949 -50.33 20.00 11.17
N GLY A 950 -50.35 20.80 10.09
CA GLY A 950 -51.20 21.98 9.95
C GLY A 950 -50.64 23.27 10.57
N HIS A 951 -49.43 23.25 11.14
CA HIS A 951 -48.73 24.41 11.67
C HIS A 951 -47.46 24.70 10.87
N VAL A 952 -47.03 25.96 10.85
CA VAL A 952 -45.77 26.45 10.27
C VAL A 952 -45.07 27.37 11.26
N HIS A 953 -43.78 27.63 11.07
CA HIS A 953 -43.10 28.61 11.91
C HIS A 953 -43.57 30.03 11.56
N LYS A 954 -43.68 30.89 12.57
CA LYS A 954 -44.20 32.25 12.40
C LYS A 954 -43.31 33.13 11.52
N SER A 955 -41.98 33.05 11.63
CA SER A 955 -41.05 33.67 10.68
C SER A 955 -39.70 32.95 10.72
N ALA A 956 -38.73 33.39 9.91
CA ALA A 956 -37.35 32.90 10.01
C ALA A 956 -36.68 33.22 11.36
N SER A 957 -37.17 34.23 12.09
CA SER A 957 -36.63 34.73 13.35
C SER A 957 -37.50 34.39 14.58
N ASP A 958 -38.81 34.18 14.40
CA ASP A 958 -39.75 33.75 15.45
C ASP A 958 -40.11 32.28 15.24
N LYS A 959 -39.52 31.43 16.09
CA LYS A 959 -39.49 29.97 15.94
C LYS A 959 -40.76 29.28 16.45
N SER A 960 -41.74 30.04 16.94
CA SER A 960 -43.02 29.49 17.41
C SER A 960 -43.84 28.89 16.25
N CYS A 961 -44.38 27.68 16.48
CA CYS A 961 -45.31 27.05 15.53
C CYS A 961 -46.69 27.69 15.68
N VAL A 962 -47.21 28.23 14.58
CA VAL A 962 -48.57 28.77 14.48
C VAL A 962 -49.35 27.95 13.45
N PRO A 963 -50.67 27.78 13.60
CA PRO A 963 -51.49 27.20 12.56
C PRO A 963 -51.24 27.90 11.22
N ALA A 964 -51.12 27.17 10.12
CA ALA A 964 -50.86 27.76 8.80
C ALA A 964 -51.96 28.75 8.36
N VAL A 965 -53.16 28.61 8.93
CA VAL A 965 -54.31 29.51 8.75
C VAL A 965 -54.18 30.83 9.50
N ASP A 966 -53.33 30.89 10.53
CA ASP A 966 -53.07 32.07 11.37
C ASP A 966 -51.86 32.88 10.86
N CYS A 967 -51.28 32.49 9.72
CA CYS A 967 -50.26 33.28 9.05
C CYS A 967 -50.89 34.55 8.46
N ASP A 968 -50.57 35.70 9.03
CA ASP A 968 -51.09 37.00 8.62
C ASP A 968 -50.76 37.29 7.15
N LYS A 969 -51.77 37.25 6.27
CA LYS A 969 -51.61 37.61 4.86
C LYS A 969 -51.57 39.12 4.69
N LYS A 970 -50.43 39.67 4.29
CA LYS A 970 -50.34 41.07 3.84
C LYS A 970 -51.12 41.23 2.54
N CYS A 971 -52.15 42.07 2.55
CA CYS A 971 -53.05 42.28 1.42
C CYS A 971 -52.61 43.47 0.54
N LEU A 972 -52.19 44.59 1.16
CA LEU A 972 -51.77 45.81 0.46
C LEU A 972 -50.80 46.64 1.32
N GLU A 973 -49.85 47.36 0.71
CA GLU A 973 -49.09 48.43 1.37
C GLU A 973 -49.26 49.75 0.58
N GLU A 974 -49.82 50.78 1.23
CA GLU A 974 -50.07 52.09 0.62
C GLU A 974 -49.62 53.20 1.60
N GLU A 975 -48.84 54.16 1.12
CA GLU A 975 -48.26 55.27 1.91
C GLU A 975 -47.52 54.84 3.20
N GLY A 976 -46.90 53.65 3.21
CA GLY A 976 -46.19 53.11 4.37
C GLY A 976 -47.08 52.51 5.46
N LYS A 977 -48.38 52.28 5.17
CA LYS A 977 -49.28 51.47 5.98
C LYS A 977 -49.53 50.12 5.33
N VAL A 978 -49.38 49.06 6.11
CA VAL A 978 -49.63 47.67 5.72
C VAL A 978 -51.06 47.30 6.12
N PHE A 979 -51.84 46.81 5.16
CA PHE A 979 -53.19 46.29 5.33
C PHE A 979 -53.17 44.76 5.23
N MET A 980 -53.78 44.11 6.20
CA MET A 980 -53.85 42.65 6.32
C MET A 980 -55.15 42.11 5.70
N GLU A 981 -55.18 40.83 5.33
CA GLU A 981 -56.39 40.18 4.83
C GLU A 981 -57.48 40.15 5.92
N GLY A 982 -58.58 40.88 5.71
CA GLY A 982 -59.64 41.11 6.70
C GLY A 982 -59.73 42.55 7.20
N ASP A 983 -58.72 43.39 6.93
CA ASP A 983 -58.80 44.82 7.19
C ASP A 983 -59.83 45.49 6.28
N VAL A 984 -60.75 46.25 6.87
CA VAL A 984 -61.77 47.01 6.14
C VAL A 984 -61.14 48.34 5.70
N MET A 985 -60.80 48.43 4.41
CA MET A 985 -60.45 49.70 3.77
C MET A 985 -61.75 50.51 3.61
N SER A 986 -61.92 51.58 4.39
CA SER A 986 -63.01 52.52 4.15
C SER A 986 -62.64 53.42 2.96
N GLU A 987 -63.33 53.28 1.83
CA GLU A 987 -63.31 54.29 0.77
C GLU A 987 -64.20 55.48 1.15
N ASP A 988 -63.70 56.70 0.92
CA ASP A 988 -64.51 57.91 0.93
C ASP A 988 -65.43 57.97 -0.31
N ASP A 989 -66.60 58.61 -0.15
CA ASP A 989 -67.77 58.70 -1.05
C ASP A 989 -67.56 59.29 -2.48
N CYS A 990 -66.36 59.22 -3.07
CA CYS A 990 -66.03 59.90 -4.31
C CYS A 990 -65.60 58.96 -5.46
N HIS A 991 -66.34 57.88 -5.74
CA HIS A 991 -66.39 57.29 -7.09
C HIS A 991 -67.77 56.68 -7.40
N ARG A 992 -68.65 57.50 -7.98
CA ARG A 992 -69.80 57.11 -8.81
C ARG A 992 -69.76 57.84 -10.14
#